data_AF-A0A3A8LRJ1-F1
#
_entry.id   AF-A0A3A8LRJ1-F1
#
_cell.length_a   1.000
_cell.length_b   1.000
_cell.length_c   1.000
_cell.angle_alpha   90.00
_cell.angle_beta   90.00
_cell.angle_gamma   90.00
#
_symmetry.space_group_name_H-M   'P 1'
#
loop_
_entity.id
_entity.type
_entity.pdbx_description
1 polymer ?
#
loop_
_entity_poly.entity_id
_entity_poly.type
_entity_poly.pdbx_seq_one_letter_code
_entity_poly.pdbx_strand_id
1 'polypeptide(L)'
;MGLLAGGVLFVLVAASGAPSDPSTEALCGLTALHAAELAHFGEKDRYALQPATVGFLPIPCADGTRPSAPDSQSVGGCRFLFTVLEAGSGDPDAPLELEARGMTPDTQDLRFRMKGRNGFVTRAASNARVAPADCEAWVREADPLHRYHALVMRYECRGGPYAPEHPCAEALTGLANLAREGVGVARMEYAAHPTARELYPLSPPTPLMHLCGVADTPQQRRQVADTLARQGRLLDAVLSPDCRSEGLRAGLPRLLRDGACPGPRCLELMTLARRAQVAERLTVLESRASPLAWWLWNQPAAVQRDFLSQAAELSSERTDALLQLREGRSPGLHVLTTPPLTRLETAWLDRALLEHRALSLFVDLLGELQRRAPASDAAFRAWTATVPCHQLDDAYALSLSTERLRAIARTQPRCTETTVQVLSRYLAKLPPADVIDVLKQLTPAQLRTLHLNLDLADPARAEALFDWVMEREPNLLDGLTATPGVVAKLLAPAHADRLGGREAVLDLLLGLKPVPGIRVLPEALKVAAQAALQGAPLPAHVGAIASDRRLSLAEKQTLLAHVLRSPDPRVQAAAAGGLATEPDAVIPATAARACVAEVQTSRECRASRAEVLAPSPREPYGPRDEKRSEDCPLACAGVELDDDRMKRLIESAAEAPPPRLDVPAFPR
;
A
#
# COMPACT_ATOMS: atom_id res chain seq x y z
N MET A 1 -69.63 -9.88 64.96
CA MET A 1 -69.76 -9.62 63.51
C MET A 1 -68.66 -10.42 62.82
N GLY A 2 -69.04 -11.50 62.13
CA GLY A 2 -68.11 -12.37 61.42
C GLY A 2 -67.74 -11.79 60.06
N LEU A 3 -66.56 -12.17 59.57
CA LEU A 3 -66.23 -12.26 58.16
C LEU A 3 -65.13 -13.31 58.01
N LEU A 4 -65.44 -14.30 57.17
CA LEU A 4 -64.68 -15.49 56.83
C LEU A 4 -63.44 -15.10 56.02
N ALA A 5 -62.25 -15.47 56.50
CA ALA A 5 -61.03 -15.52 55.67
C ALA A 5 -60.73 -17.00 55.41
N GLY A 6 -61.22 -17.49 54.27
CA GLY A 6 -60.97 -18.83 53.80
C GLY A 6 -59.48 -19.03 53.54
N GLY A 7 -58.87 -19.95 54.27
CA GLY A 7 -57.60 -20.56 53.88
C GLY A 7 -57.83 -21.33 52.60
N VAL A 8 -57.41 -20.75 51.47
CA VAL A 8 -57.21 -21.51 50.23
C VAL A 8 -55.94 -22.31 50.42
N LEU A 9 -56.13 -23.51 50.97
CA LEU A 9 -55.19 -24.61 50.84
C LEU A 9 -55.05 -24.86 49.34
N PHE A 10 -53.92 -24.46 48.74
CA PHE A 10 -53.54 -24.98 47.43
C PHE A 10 -53.27 -26.47 47.62
N VAL A 11 -54.30 -27.28 47.41
CA VAL A 11 -54.14 -28.69 47.12
C VAL A 11 -53.42 -28.73 45.77
N LEU A 12 -52.11 -28.98 45.81
CA LEU A 12 -51.41 -29.59 44.71
C LEU A 12 -52.18 -30.86 44.37
N VAL A 13 -53.06 -30.78 43.38
CA VAL A 13 -53.50 -31.96 42.65
C VAL A 13 -52.28 -32.39 41.87
N ALA A 14 -51.39 -33.13 42.53
CA ALA A 14 -50.54 -34.07 41.83
C ALA A 14 -51.49 -34.93 41.01
N ALA A 15 -51.42 -34.82 39.69
CA ALA A 15 -51.89 -35.89 38.83
C ALA A 15 -51.03 -37.10 39.20
N SER A 16 -51.44 -37.83 40.23
CA SER A 16 -50.83 -39.07 40.66
C SER A 16 -51.20 -40.12 39.61
N GLY A 17 -50.52 -40.05 38.47
CA GLY A 17 -50.20 -41.28 37.75
C GLY A 17 -49.50 -42.20 38.74
N ALA A 18 -49.79 -43.50 38.68
CA ALA A 18 -48.99 -44.46 39.41
C ALA A 18 -47.51 -44.20 39.07
N PRO A 19 -46.59 -44.15 40.07
CA PRO A 19 -45.18 -43.96 39.78
C PRO A 19 -44.75 -44.97 38.73
N SER A 20 -44.00 -44.52 37.73
CA SER A 20 -43.56 -45.40 36.65
C SER A 20 -42.87 -46.64 37.21
N ASP A 21 -43.16 -47.80 36.61
CA ASP A 21 -42.52 -49.07 36.98
C ASP A 21 -41.00 -48.85 36.96
N PRO A 22 -40.24 -49.27 37.99
CA PRO A 22 -38.78 -49.20 38.01
C PRO A 22 -38.10 -49.65 36.71
N SER A 23 -38.69 -50.63 36.03
CA SER A 23 -38.22 -51.17 34.74
C SER A 23 -38.25 -50.14 33.61
N THR A 24 -39.05 -49.08 33.73
CA THR A 24 -39.27 -48.06 32.70
C THR A 24 -37.97 -47.32 32.32
N GLU A 25 -37.12 -47.00 33.29
CA GLU A 25 -35.78 -46.42 33.04
C GLU A 25 -34.97 -47.33 32.11
N ALA A 26 -34.94 -48.64 32.40
CA ALA A 26 -34.21 -49.61 31.61
C ALA A 26 -34.75 -49.72 30.16
N LEU A 27 -36.07 -49.78 30.02
CA LEU A 27 -36.73 -49.89 28.71
C LEU A 27 -36.49 -48.64 27.86
N CYS A 28 -36.64 -47.46 28.45
CA CYS A 28 -36.46 -46.19 27.76
C CYS A 28 -34.99 -45.89 27.46
N GLY A 29 -34.08 -46.17 28.39
CA GLY A 29 -32.66 -46.03 28.16
C GLY A 29 -32.12 -46.98 27.09
N LEU A 30 -32.58 -48.25 27.06
CA LEU A 30 -32.22 -49.19 25.99
C LEU A 30 -32.72 -48.72 24.62
N THR A 31 -33.96 -48.22 24.57
CA THR A 31 -34.55 -47.69 23.33
C THR A 31 -33.79 -46.47 22.82
N ALA A 32 -33.41 -45.55 23.72
CA ALA A 32 -32.64 -44.37 23.38
C ALA A 32 -31.20 -44.70 22.96
N LEU A 33 -30.53 -45.65 23.64
CA LEU A 33 -29.20 -46.12 23.24
C LEU A 33 -29.24 -46.81 21.88
N HIS A 34 -30.25 -47.65 21.63
CA HIS A 34 -30.43 -48.29 20.32
C HIS A 34 -30.65 -47.27 19.20
N ALA A 35 -31.47 -46.25 19.42
CA ALA A 35 -31.67 -45.18 18.46
C ALA A 35 -30.36 -44.40 18.17
N ALA A 36 -29.56 -44.11 19.21
CA ALA A 36 -28.27 -43.44 19.07
C ALA A 36 -27.26 -44.30 18.30
N GLU A 37 -27.21 -45.60 18.57
CA GLU A 37 -26.37 -46.56 17.86
C GLU A 37 -26.79 -46.71 16.38
N LEU A 38 -28.09 -46.75 16.08
CA LEU A 38 -28.58 -46.77 14.70
C LEU A 38 -28.21 -45.48 13.94
N ALA A 39 -28.35 -44.32 14.58
CA ALA A 39 -27.93 -43.05 13.98
C ALA A 39 -26.41 -43.04 13.72
N HIS A 40 -25.61 -43.48 14.70
CA HIS A 40 -24.16 -43.59 14.55
C HIS A 40 -23.76 -44.57 13.44
N PHE A 41 -24.41 -45.74 13.37
CA PHE A 41 -24.18 -46.71 12.32
C PHE A 41 -24.50 -46.14 10.94
N GLY A 42 -25.63 -45.43 10.79
CA GLY A 42 -25.98 -44.75 9.54
C GLY A 42 -24.96 -43.70 9.09
N GLU A 43 -24.17 -43.15 10.01
CA GLU A 43 -23.10 -42.18 9.70
C GLU A 43 -21.71 -42.80 9.53
N LYS A 44 -21.42 -43.92 10.21
CA LYS A 44 -20.05 -44.46 10.38
C LYS A 44 -19.88 -45.91 9.88
N ASP A 45 -20.95 -46.54 9.40
CA ASP A 45 -21.01 -47.95 8.98
C ASP A 45 -20.52 -48.94 10.06
N ARG A 46 -20.65 -48.56 11.33
CA ARG A 46 -20.27 -49.37 12.50
C ARG A 46 -21.01 -48.90 13.75
N TYR A 47 -21.28 -49.83 14.66
CA TYR A 47 -21.75 -49.52 16.01
C TYR A 47 -20.56 -49.14 16.91
N ALA A 48 -20.82 -48.41 17.99
CA ALA A 48 -19.79 -48.04 18.96
C ALA A 48 -19.87 -48.94 20.21
N LEU A 49 -18.72 -49.39 20.70
CA LEU A 49 -18.66 -50.11 21.99
C LEU A 49 -18.83 -49.19 23.20
N GLN A 50 -18.63 -47.88 23.03
CA GLN A 50 -18.68 -46.90 24.12
C GLN A 50 -19.94 -46.04 23.95
N PRO A 51 -20.93 -46.12 24.86
CA PRO A 51 -22.18 -45.36 24.74
C PRO A 51 -21.97 -43.84 24.62
N ALA A 52 -20.94 -43.31 25.27
CA ALA A 52 -20.59 -41.89 25.18
C ALA A 52 -20.19 -41.44 23.76
N THR A 53 -19.63 -42.34 22.94
CA THR A 53 -19.21 -42.07 21.55
C THR A 53 -20.41 -41.78 20.64
N VAL A 54 -21.57 -42.35 20.95
CA VAL A 54 -22.83 -42.07 20.24
C VAL A 54 -23.65 -40.95 20.91
N GLY A 55 -23.06 -40.24 21.87
CA GLY A 55 -23.73 -39.17 22.62
C GLY A 55 -24.81 -39.68 23.58
N PHE A 56 -24.85 -40.98 23.88
CA PHE A 56 -25.84 -41.52 24.81
C PHE A 56 -25.45 -41.20 26.25
N LEU A 57 -26.29 -40.38 26.91
CA LEU A 57 -26.18 -40.06 28.32
C LEU A 57 -27.58 -40.17 28.97
N PRO A 58 -27.87 -41.25 29.72
CA PRO A 58 -29.19 -41.46 30.33
C PRO A 58 -29.48 -40.41 31.42
N ILE A 59 -30.74 -40.30 31.85
CA ILE A 59 -31.13 -39.36 32.92
C ILE A 59 -30.48 -39.83 34.24
N PRO A 60 -29.74 -38.97 34.96
CA PRO A 60 -29.17 -39.29 36.27
C PRO A 60 -30.25 -39.24 37.36
N CYS A 61 -29.91 -39.59 38.59
CA CYS A 61 -30.80 -39.32 39.72
C CYS A 61 -30.97 -37.80 39.94
N ALA A 62 -32.04 -37.40 40.63
CA ALA A 62 -32.35 -35.97 40.88
C ALA A 62 -31.25 -35.22 41.65
N ASP A 63 -30.44 -35.93 42.44
CA ASP A 63 -29.26 -35.41 43.13
C ASP A 63 -28.01 -35.31 42.23
N GLY A 64 -28.12 -35.69 40.95
CA GLY A 64 -27.05 -35.70 39.96
C GLY A 64 -26.18 -36.96 39.99
N THR A 65 -26.42 -37.89 40.92
CA THR A 65 -25.63 -39.12 41.03
C THR A 65 -26.04 -40.14 39.97
N ARG A 66 -25.10 -41.05 39.69
CA ARG A 66 -25.26 -42.16 38.74
C ARG A 66 -24.59 -43.41 39.33
N PRO A 67 -25.08 -44.63 39.03
CA PRO A 67 -24.33 -45.84 39.30
C PRO A 67 -22.95 -45.79 38.65
N SER A 68 -21.91 -46.21 39.38
CA SER A 68 -20.54 -46.22 38.85
C SER A 68 -20.42 -47.27 37.73
N ALA A 69 -19.95 -46.84 36.56
CA ALA A 69 -19.65 -47.73 35.45
C ALA A 69 -18.34 -48.49 35.71
N PRO A 70 -18.30 -49.82 35.54
CA PRO A 70 -17.09 -50.62 35.75
C PRO A 70 -16.05 -50.42 34.63
N ASP A 71 -16.48 -49.98 33.46
CA ASP A 71 -15.67 -49.78 32.26
C ASP A 71 -16.26 -48.70 31.34
N SER A 72 -15.55 -48.35 30.26
CA SER A 72 -16.00 -47.36 29.27
C SER A 72 -17.14 -47.85 28.37
N GLN A 73 -17.50 -49.13 28.42
CA GLN A 73 -18.58 -49.71 27.61
C GLN A 73 -19.94 -49.54 28.29
N SER A 74 -19.95 -48.96 29.49
CA SER A 74 -21.12 -48.82 30.32
C SER A 74 -21.33 -47.35 30.72
N VAL A 75 -22.59 -46.91 30.83
CA VAL A 75 -22.97 -45.60 31.37
C VAL A 75 -24.14 -45.75 32.34
N GLY A 76 -24.04 -45.11 33.51
CA GLY A 76 -25.06 -45.19 34.55
C GLY A 76 -26.19 -44.18 34.32
N GLY A 77 -27.44 -44.62 34.42
CA GLY A 77 -28.64 -43.79 34.58
C GLY A 77 -28.82 -43.36 36.04
N CYS A 78 -30.03 -43.46 36.56
CA CYS A 78 -30.29 -43.31 37.99
C CYS A 78 -30.22 -44.66 38.71
N ARG A 79 -30.91 -45.67 38.17
CA ARG A 79 -31.04 -47.00 38.80
C ARG A 79 -30.42 -48.11 37.97
N PHE A 80 -30.20 -47.88 36.68
CA PHE A 80 -29.65 -48.88 35.76
C PHE A 80 -28.28 -48.49 35.21
N LEU A 81 -27.49 -49.50 34.90
CA LEU A 81 -26.27 -49.39 34.12
C LEU A 81 -26.55 -49.90 32.69
N PHE A 82 -26.27 -49.08 31.69
CA PHE A 82 -26.47 -49.38 30.28
C PHE A 82 -25.14 -49.74 29.63
N THR A 83 -25.05 -50.93 29.04
CA THR A 83 -23.79 -51.47 28.49
C THR A 83 -24.00 -51.92 27.04
N VAL A 84 -23.07 -51.60 26.15
CA VAL A 84 -23.00 -52.20 24.81
C VAL A 84 -22.20 -53.50 24.94
N LEU A 85 -22.86 -54.65 24.80
CA LEU A 85 -22.25 -55.97 24.92
C LEU A 85 -21.56 -56.41 23.62
N GLU A 86 -22.11 -56.03 22.48
CA GLU A 86 -21.59 -56.38 21.16
C GLU A 86 -21.85 -55.24 20.18
N ALA A 87 -20.86 -54.90 19.34
CA ALA A 87 -20.94 -53.84 18.34
C ALA A 87 -20.16 -54.26 17.08
N GLY A 88 -20.88 -54.64 16.03
CA GLY A 88 -20.32 -55.01 14.73
C GLY A 88 -20.05 -53.82 13.79
N SER A 89 -19.37 -54.10 12.68
CA SER A 89 -19.00 -53.10 11.65
C SER A 89 -19.07 -53.68 10.25
N GLY A 90 -19.34 -52.84 9.24
CA GLY A 90 -19.11 -53.15 7.82
C GLY A 90 -20.15 -54.06 7.13
N ASP A 91 -21.24 -54.44 7.81
CA ASP A 91 -22.34 -55.24 7.26
C ASP A 91 -23.68 -54.66 7.75
N PRO A 92 -24.72 -54.48 6.90
CA PRO A 92 -26.08 -54.14 7.33
C PRO A 92 -26.66 -55.06 8.42
N ASP A 93 -26.19 -56.31 8.47
CA ASP A 93 -26.54 -57.31 9.48
C ASP A 93 -25.55 -57.38 10.66
N ALA A 94 -24.69 -56.35 10.82
CA ALA A 94 -23.75 -56.26 11.93
C ALA A 94 -24.46 -56.48 13.28
N PRO A 95 -23.92 -57.35 14.15
CA PRO A 95 -24.55 -57.61 15.44
C PRO A 95 -24.47 -56.39 16.35
N LEU A 96 -25.55 -56.14 17.08
CA LEU A 96 -25.62 -55.17 18.17
C LEU A 96 -26.38 -55.82 19.32
N GLU A 97 -25.76 -55.91 20.49
CA GLU A 97 -26.41 -56.37 21.72
C GLU A 97 -26.21 -55.32 22.82
N LEU A 98 -27.32 -54.86 23.39
CA LEU A 98 -27.37 -53.85 24.44
C LEU A 98 -27.95 -54.46 25.70
N GLU A 99 -27.50 -53.99 26.85
CA GLU A 99 -27.96 -54.43 28.16
C GLU A 99 -28.27 -53.26 29.09
N ALA A 100 -29.34 -53.41 29.87
CA ALA A 100 -29.61 -52.58 31.04
C ALA A 100 -29.70 -53.48 32.28
N ARG A 101 -28.84 -53.21 33.26
CA ARG A 101 -28.72 -53.96 34.52
C ARG A 101 -29.05 -53.05 35.69
N GLY A 102 -29.98 -53.45 36.54
CA GLY A 102 -30.31 -52.69 37.73
C GLY A 102 -29.18 -52.71 38.76
N MET A 103 -28.94 -51.57 39.40
CA MET A 103 -27.82 -51.31 40.30
C MET A 103 -28.28 -50.89 41.70
N THR A 104 -29.56 -50.63 41.89
CA THR A 104 -30.15 -50.25 43.18
C THR A 104 -30.81 -51.45 43.86
N PRO A 105 -30.99 -51.47 45.20
CA PRO A 105 -31.57 -52.61 45.91
C PRO A 105 -32.93 -53.08 45.37
N ASP A 106 -33.72 -52.17 44.83
CA ASP A 106 -35.05 -52.42 44.27
C ASP A 106 -35.05 -52.71 42.75
N THR A 107 -33.89 -52.68 42.10
CA THR A 107 -33.72 -53.06 40.67
C THR A 107 -32.65 -54.11 40.44
N GLN A 108 -31.87 -54.51 41.45
CA GLN A 108 -30.69 -55.38 41.30
C GLN A 108 -30.98 -56.73 40.62
N ASP A 109 -32.22 -57.24 40.73
CA ASP A 109 -32.66 -58.49 40.11
C ASP A 109 -33.21 -58.30 38.69
N LEU A 110 -33.29 -57.05 38.21
CA LEU A 110 -33.78 -56.68 36.90
C LEU A 110 -32.64 -56.54 35.90
N ARG A 111 -32.72 -57.34 34.84
CA ARG A 111 -31.76 -57.32 33.72
C ARG A 111 -32.50 -57.47 32.40
N PHE A 112 -32.27 -56.52 31.51
CA PHE A 112 -32.91 -56.40 30.21
C PHE A 112 -31.88 -56.41 29.10
N ARG A 113 -32.22 -57.03 27.96
CA ARG A 113 -31.37 -57.08 26.77
C ARG A 113 -32.15 -56.66 25.54
N MET A 114 -31.48 -55.96 24.64
CA MET A 114 -32.00 -55.61 23.32
C MET A 114 -31.03 -56.07 22.24
N LYS A 115 -31.55 -56.77 21.22
CA LYS A 115 -30.79 -57.12 20.02
C LYS A 115 -31.12 -56.15 18.90
N GLY A 116 -30.10 -55.57 18.26
CA GLY A 116 -30.26 -54.47 17.31
C GLY A 116 -31.13 -54.79 16.10
N ARG A 117 -31.16 -56.06 15.64
CA ARG A 117 -31.91 -56.50 14.45
C ARG A 117 -33.43 -56.38 14.58
N ASN A 118 -33.97 -56.51 15.79
CA ASN A 118 -35.42 -56.50 16.02
C ASN A 118 -35.89 -55.38 16.96
N GLY A 119 -34.95 -54.70 17.65
CA GLY A 119 -35.26 -53.61 18.58
C GLY A 119 -36.14 -54.03 19.77
N PHE A 120 -36.30 -55.33 20.01
CA PHE A 120 -37.15 -55.83 21.09
C PHE A 120 -36.36 -55.99 22.37
N VAL A 121 -36.92 -55.49 23.47
CA VAL A 121 -36.38 -55.71 24.80
C VAL A 121 -36.88 -57.06 25.34
N THR A 122 -35.96 -57.83 25.91
CA THR A 122 -36.21 -59.12 26.55
C THR A 122 -35.64 -59.14 27.97
N ARG A 123 -36.22 -59.97 28.85
CA ARG A 123 -35.62 -60.26 30.16
C ARG A 123 -34.44 -61.21 29.97
N ALA A 124 -33.27 -60.85 30.52
CA ALA A 124 -32.04 -61.62 30.29
C ALA A 124 -32.10 -63.07 30.82
N ALA A 125 -32.87 -63.33 31.88
CA ALA A 125 -32.97 -64.66 32.48
C ALA A 125 -33.90 -65.62 31.72
N SER A 126 -34.91 -65.12 31.01
CA SER A 126 -35.96 -65.94 30.40
C SER A 126 -36.13 -65.74 28.89
N ASN A 127 -35.44 -64.76 28.31
CA ASN A 127 -35.64 -64.28 26.94
C ASN A 127 -37.10 -63.86 26.63
N ALA A 128 -37.94 -63.67 27.65
CA ALA A 128 -39.31 -63.23 27.48
C ALA A 128 -39.35 -61.78 27.01
N ARG A 129 -40.11 -61.51 25.95
CA ARG A 129 -40.31 -60.16 25.40
C ARG A 129 -41.03 -59.27 26.41
N VAL A 130 -40.55 -58.04 26.56
CA VAL A 130 -41.14 -57.01 27.43
C VAL A 130 -41.89 -56.01 26.57
N ALA A 131 -43.06 -55.56 27.03
CA ALA A 131 -43.81 -54.52 26.35
C ALA A 131 -43.03 -53.18 26.38
N PRO A 132 -43.10 -52.35 25.33
CA PRO A 132 -42.53 -51.00 25.36
C PRO A 132 -43.13 -50.17 26.50
N ALA A 133 -42.34 -49.26 27.07
CA ALA A 133 -42.81 -48.31 28.06
C ALA A 133 -43.16 -46.95 27.43
N ASP A 134 -43.99 -46.16 28.12
CA ASP A 134 -44.26 -44.76 27.76
C ASP A 134 -43.09 -43.88 28.20
N CYS A 135 -42.10 -43.76 27.31
CA CYS A 135 -40.88 -43.01 27.61
C CYS A 135 -41.10 -41.50 27.71
N GLU A 136 -42.11 -40.94 27.05
CA GLU A 136 -42.40 -39.52 27.19
C GLU A 136 -43.00 -39.20 28.56
N ALA A 137 -43.91 -40.04 29.06
CA ALA A 137 -44.45 -39.91 30.40
C ALA A 137 -43.34 -40.08 31.46
N TRP A 138 -42.47 -41.07 31.28
CA TRP A 138 -41.35 -41.31 32.19
C TRP A 138 -40.36 -40.13 32.22
N VAL A 139 -39.93 -39.59 31.08
CA VAL A 139 -39.02 -38.45 31.06
C VAL A 139 -39.64 -37.23 31.77
N ARG A 140 -40.95 -36.98 31.58
CA ARG A 140 -41.65 -35.90 32.29
C ARG A 140 -41.67 -36.09 33.81
N GLU A 141 -41.69 -37.32 34.29
CA GLU A 141 -41.66 -37.67 35.72
C GLU A 141 -40.23 -37.65 36.28
N ALA A 142 -39.28 -38.24 35.56
CA ALA A 142 -37.94 -38.56 36.05
C ALA A 142 -36.90 -37.44 35.87
N ASP A 143 -37.11 -36.52 34.93
CA ASP A 143 -36.21 -35.37 34.70
C ASP A 143 -36.80 -34.08 35.26
N PRO A 144 -36.34 -33.58 36.43
CA PRO A 144 -36.76 -32.29 36.97
C PRO A 144 -36.49 -31.11 36.03
N LEU A 145 -35.57 -31.28 35.08
CA LEU A 145 -35.19 -30.29 34.09
C LEU A 145 -35.87 -30.50 32.73
N HIS A 146 -36.84 -31.42 32.61
CA HIS A 146 -37.48 -31.73 31.32
C HIS A 146 -37.98 -30.48 30.59
N ARG A 147 -38.69 -29.59 31.31
CA ARG A 147 -39.19 -28.33 30.76
C ARG A 147 -38.06 -27.40 30.33
N TYR A 148 -37.00 -27.30 31.14
CA TYR A 148 -35.81 -26.52 30.80
C TYR A 148 -35.16 -27.05 29.52
N HIS A 149 -34.88 -28.36 29.45
CA HIS A 149 -34.28 -29.00 28.27
C HIS A 149 -35.12 -28.78 27.00
N ALA A 150 -36.45 -28.93 27.10
CA ALA A 150 -37.35 -28.68 25.98
C ALA A 150 -37.26 -27.25 25.43
N LEU A 151 -37.16 -26.26 26.33
CA LEU A 151 -37.07 -24.85 25.94
C LEU A 151 -35.67 -24.50 25.41
N VAL A 152 -34.60 -24.98 26.04
CA VAL A 152 -33.22 -24.71 25.60
C VAL A 152 -32.93 -25.36 24.25
N MET A 153 -33.41 -26.59 24.02
CA MET A 153 -33.26 -27.27 22.72
C MET A 153 -34.02 -26.56 21.60
N ARG A 154 -35.16 -25.94 21.90
CA ARG A 154 -35.99 -25.27 20.89
C ARG A 154 -35.59 -23.83 20.60
N TYR A 155 -35.12 -23.09 21.61
CA TYR A 155 -34.89 -21.64 21.54
C TYR A 155 -33.44 -21.22 21.77
N GLU A 156 -32.51 -22.18 21.89
CA GLU A 156 -31.07 -21.94 22.07
C GLU A 156 -30.77 -20.92 23.17
N CYS A 157 -31.20 -21.21 24.41
CA CYS A 157 -31.17 -20.28 25.53
C CYS A 157 -29.77 -20.00 26.13
N ARG A 158 -28.72 -19.89 25.30
CA ARG A 158 -27.32 -19.73 25.72
C ARG A 158 -26.97 -18.29 26.14
N GLY A 159 -27.67 -17.29 25.60
CA GLY A 159 -27.39 -15.87 25.77
C GLY A 159 -28.35 -15.17 26.74
N GLY A 160 -28.54 -13.87 26.52
CA GLY A 160 -29.42 -13.01 27.31
C GLY A 160 -28.93 -11.57 27.35
N PRO A 161 -29.67 -10.64 27.98
CA PRO A 161 -30.93 -10.84 28.68
C PRO A 161 -32.10 -11.11 27.71
N TYR A 162 -33.08 -11.90 28.16
CA TYR A 162 -34.31 -12.17 27.43
C TYR A 162 -35.45 -11.31 27.98
N ALA A 163 -36.42 -10.93 27.14
CA ALA A 163 -37.65 -10.30 27.61
C ALA A 163 -38.38 -11.23 28.60
N PRO A 164 -39.10 -10.69 29.61
CA PRO A 164 -39.80 -11.52 30.60
C PRO A 164 -40.73 -12.57 29.99
N GLU A 165 -41.38 -12.24 28.88
CA GLU A 165 -42.32 -13.12 28.17
C GLU A 165 -41.62 -14.20 27.31
N HIS A 166 -40.30 -14.12 27.14
CA HIS A 166 -39.57 -15.00 26.25
C HIS A 166 -39.38 -16.40 26.89
N PRO A 167 -39.56 -17.50 26.14
CA PRO A 167 -39.41 -18.87 26.66
C PRO A 167 -38.07 -19.15 27.37
N CYS A 168 -36.98 -18.52 26.94
CA CYS A 168 -35.69 -18.64 27.63
C CYS A 168 -35.65 -17.95 29.01
N ALA A 169 -36.45 -16.91 29.24
CA ALA A 169 -36.55 -16.33 30.58
C ALA A 169 -37.22 -17.31 31.55
N GLU A 170 -38.28 -18.00 31.11
CA GLU A 170 -38.92 -19.11 31.85
C GLU A 170 -37.90 -20.21 32.15
N ALA A 171 -37.19 -20.70 31.11
CA ALA A 171 -36.22 -21.79 31.25
C ALA A 171 -35.11 -21.48 32.26
N LEU A 172 -34.46 -20.31 32.13
CA LEU A 172 -33.35 -19.92 33.02
C LEU A 172 -33.82 -19.62 34.44
N THR A 173 -35.03 -19.07 34.60
CA THR A 173 -35.65 -18.87 35.92
C THR A 173 -35.95 -20.21 36.60
N GLY A 174 -36.53 -21.15 35.85
CA GLY A 174 -36.81 -22.51 36.34
C GLY A 174 -35.55 -23.24 36.78
N LEU A 175 -34.49 -23.20 35.96
CA LEU A 175 -33.18 -23.77 36.29
C LEU A 175 -32.62 -23.17 37.60
N ALA A 176 -32.63 -21.84 37.72
CA ALA A 176 -32.11 -21.17 38.91
C ALA A 176 -32.94 -21.49 40.17
N ASN A 177 -34.26 -21.62 40.05
CA ASN A 177 -35.13 -21.99 41.17
C ASN A 177 -34.86 -23.41 41.66
N LEU A 178 -34.79 -24.39 40.76
CA LEU A 178 -34.45 -25.78 41.11
C LEU A 178 -33.05 -25.89 41.71
N ALA A 179 -32.07 -25.15 41.19
CA ALA A 179 -30.73 -25.10 41.75
C ALA A 179 -30.72 -24.51 43.18
N ARG A 180 -31.55 -23.49 43.43
CA ARG A 180 -31.74 -22.88 44.75
C ARG A 180 -32.40 -23.85 45.74
N GLU A 181 -33.37 -24.62 45.28
CA GLU A 181 -34.06 -25.67 46.04
C GLU A 181 -33.16 -26.88 46.35
N GLY A 182 -31.98 -26.96 45.71
CA GLY A 182 -30.98 -27.98 46.00
C GLY A 182 -31.02 -29.20 45.10
N VAL A 183 -31.79 -29.15 44.00
CA VAL A 183 -31.80 -30.22 42.99
C VAL A 183 -30.41 -30.32 42.35
N GLY A 184 -29.75 -31.47 42.53
CA GLY A 184 -28.34 -31.65 42.20
C GLY A 184 -28.06 -31.49 40.70
N VAL A 185 -28.90 -32.08 39.85
CA VAL A 185 -28.82 -31.92 38.39
C VAL A 185 -28.96 -30.45 37.95
N ALA A 186 -29.89 -29.72 38.58
CA ALA A 186 -30.10 -28.31 38.30
C ALA A 186 -28.90 -27.45 38.73
N ARG A 187 -28.23 -27.80 39.84
CA ARG A 187 -27.00 -27.11 40.27
C ARG A 187 -25.84 -27.35 39.30
N MET A 188 -25.70 -28.56 38.77
CA MET A 188 -24.67 -28.88 37.78
C MET A 188 -24.90 -28.06 36.49
N GLU A 189 -26.12 -28.09 35.96
CA GLU A 189 -26.50 -27.32 34.76
C GLU A 189 -26.37 -25.81 34.98
N TYR A 190 -26.84 -25.30 36.11
CA TYR A 190 -26.70 -23.88 36.47
C TYR A 190 -25.23 -23.46 36.59
N ALA A 191 -24.38 -24.28 37.20
CA ALA A 191 -22.96 -23.99 37.32
C ALA A 191 -22.27 -23.91 35.95
N ALA A 192 -22.72 -24.71 34.98
CA ALA A 192 -22.25 -24.71 33.61
C ALA A 192 -22.83 -23.56 32.75
N HIS A 193 -23.90 -22.89 33.19
CA HIS A 193 -24.60 -21.88 32.40
C HIS A 193 -24.26 -20.42 32.81
N PRO A 194 -23.28 -19.75 32.17
CA PRO A 194 -22.81 -18.42 32.61
C PRO A 194 -23.92 -17.37 32.66
N THR A 195 -24.81 -17.35 31.67
CA THR A 195 -25.90 -16.36 31.64
C THR A 195 -26.94 -16.56 32.73
N ALA A 196 -27.21 -17.81 33.15
CA ALA A 196 -28.11 -18.10 34.27
C ALA A 196 -27.53 -17.55 35.57
N ARG A 197 -26.20 -17.71 35.76
CA ARG A 197 -25.48 -17.20 36.94
C ARG A 197 -25.49 -15.67 37.03
N GLU A 198 -25.44 -14.99 35.88
CA GLU A 198 -25.46 -13.52 35.85
C GLU A 198 -26.86 -12.94 36.00
N LEU A 199 -27.86 -13.48 35.29
CA LEU A 199 -29.22 -12.95 35.30
C LEU A 199 -30.03 -13.36 36.54
N TYR A 200 -29.79 -14.58 37.04
CA TYR A 200 -30.52 -15.16 38.16
C TYR A 200 -29.54 -15.71 39.19
N PRO A 201 -28.72 -14.85 39.82
CA PRO A 201 -27.69 -15.29 40.74
C PRO A 201 -28.31 -15.97 41.98
N LEU A 202 -27.71 -17.06 42.45
CA LEU A 202 -28.13 -17.74 43.68
C LEU A 202 -27.73 -16.98 44.95
N SER A 203 -26.85 -15.98 44.83
CA SER A 203 -26.40 -15.10 45.91
C SER A 203 -26.60 -13.63 45.51
N PRO A 204 -26.65 -12.68 46.46
CA PRO A 204 -26.78 -11.27 46.12
C PRO A 204 -25.68 -10.83 45.12
N PRO A 205 -26.05 -10.14 44.03
CA PRO A 205 -25.08 -9.69 43.03
C PRO A 205 -24.02 -8.77 43.66
N THR A 206 -22.77 -9.00 43.29
CA THR A 206 -21.66 -8.17 43.76
C THR A 206 -21.64 -6.83 43.03
N PRO A 207 -21.01 -5.77 43.59
CA PRO A 207 -20.81 -4.51 42.86
C PRO A 207 -20.12 -4.68 41.50
N LEU A 208 -19.23 -5.67 41.36
CA LEU A 208 -18.59 -6.00 40.09
C LEU A 208 -19.61 -6.56 39.09
N MET A 209 -20.51 -7.45 39.52
CA MET A 209 -21.58 -7.98 38.67
C MET A 209 -22.55 -6.88 38.23
N HIS A 210 -22.85 -5.93 39.11
CA HIS A 210 -23.66 -4.76 38.76
C HIS A 210 -22.99 -3.87 37.72
N LEU A 211 -21.69 -3.60 37.88
CA LEU A 211 -20.96 -2.76 36.91
C LEU A 211 -20.75 -3.48 35.56
N CYS A 212 -20.26 -4.71 35.59
CA CYS A 212 -19.70 -5.42 34.44
C CYS A 212 -20.62 -6.51 33.85
N GLY A 213 -21.67 -6.91 34.57
CA GLY A 213 -22.62 -7.95 34.13
C GLY A 213 -23.73 -7.42 33.22
N VAL A 214 -24.64 -8.30 32.81
CA VAL A 214 -25.69 -8.00 31.82
C VAL A 214 -26.96 -7.34 32.37
N ALA A 215 -27.23 -7.48 33.67
CA ALA A 215 -28.55 -7.15 34.23
C ALA A 215 -28.83 -5.65 34.37
N ASP A 216 -27.81 -4.86 34.70
CA ASP A 216 -27.99 -3.46 35.09
C ASP A 216 -28.14 -2.52 33.88
N THR A 217 -28.98 -1.49 34.05
CA THR A 217 -29.11 -0.39 33.10
C THR A 217 -27.88 0.52 33.08
N PRO A 218 -27.66 1.33 32.02
CA PRO A 218 -26.57 2.30 32.00
C PRO A 218 -26.57 3.28 33.18
N GLN A 219 -27.74 3.66 33.71
CA GLN A 219 -27.86 4.57 34.84
C GLN A 219 -27.44 3.89 36.16
N GLN A 220 -27.86 2.65 36.39
CA GLN A 220 -27.45 1.87 37.56
C GLN A 220 -25.93 1.63 37.56
N ARG A 221 -25.36 1.25 36.41
CA ARG A 221 -23.91 1.08 36.26
C ARG A 221 -23.12 2.33 36.63
N ARG A 222 -23.61 3.53 36.27
CA ARG A 222 -22.97 4.81 36.66
C ARG A 222 -23.00 5.03 38.16
N GLN A 223 -24.13 4.77 38.82
CA GLN A 223 -24.25 4.89 40.29
C GLN A 223 -23.32 3.90 41.02
N VAL A 224 -23.19 2.69 40.49
CA VAL A 224 -22.28 1.66 41.01
C VAL A 224 -20.83 2.09 40.80
N ALA A 225 -20.50 2.62 39.62
CA ALA A 225 -19.17 3.16 39.34
C ALA A 225 -18.80 4.29 40.30
N ASP A 226 -19.72 5.23 40.58
CA ASP A 226 -19.49 6.30 41.55
C ASP A 226 -19.25 5.77 42.97
N THR A 227 -19.99 4.73 43.36
CA THR A 227 -19.83 4.08 44.67
C THR A 227 -18.49 3.37 44.78
N LEU A 228 -18.10 2.60 43.76
CA LEU A 228 -16.81 1.93 43.68
C LEU A 228 -15.65 2.94 43.62
N ALA A 229 -15.83 4.09 42.99
CA ALA A 229 -14.84 5.16 42.95
C ALA A 229 -14.60 5.73 44.35
N ARG A 230 -15.68 6.04 45.09
CA ARG A 230 -15.58 6.51 46.50
C ARG A 230 -14.90 5.49 47.41
N GLN A 231 -15.02 4.21 47.10
CA GLN A 231 -14.38 3.11 47.85
C GLN A 231 -12.95 2.81 47.39
N GLY A 232 -12.43 3.47 46.34
CA GLY A 232 -11.11 3.18 45.76
C GLY A 232 -11.02 1.86 45.02
N ARG A 233 -12.14 1.22 44.67
CA ARG A 233 -12.21 -0.12 44.06
C ARG A 233 -12.59 -0.11 42.58
N LEU A 234 -12.88 1.06 42.01
CA LEU A 234 -13.34 1.16 40.62
C LEU A 234 -12.27 0.73 39.62
N LEU A 235 -10.99 1.01 39.89
CA LEU A 235 -9.89 0.64 39.00
C LEU A 235 -9.85 -0.89 38.80
N ASP A 236 -9.80 -1.65 39.88
CA ASP A 236 -9.77 -3.11 39.84
C ASP A 236 -11.03 -3.68 39.16
N ALA A 237 -12.19 -3.06 39.39
CA ALA A 237 -13.43 -3.49 38.76
C ALA A 237 -13.42 -3.30 37.23
N VAL A 238 -12.93 -2.16 36.75
CA VAL A 238 -12.82 -1.86 35.31
C VAL A 238 -11.74 -2.71 34.62
N LEU A 239 -10.66 -3.05 35.34
CA LEU A 239 -9.59 -3.90 34.84
C LEU A 239 -9.90 -5.40 34.93
N SER A 240 -11.07 -5.78 35.47
CA SER A 240 -11.51 -7.17 35.48
C SER A 240 -11.62 -7.70 34.05
N PRO A 241 -11.08 -8.90 33.75
CA PRO A 241 -11.06 -9.45 32.38
C PRO A 241 -12.46 -9.64 31.79
N ASP A 242 -13.46 -9.83 32.65
CA ASP A 242 -14.86 -10.05 32.25
C ASP A 242 -15.67 -8.74 32.15
N CYS A 243 -15.04 -7.57 32.27
CA CYS A 243 -15.78 -6.32 32.22
C CYS A 243 -16.24 -5.93 30.82
N ARG A 244 -17.56 -6.02 30.60
CA ARG A 244 -18.21 -5.74 29.32
C ARG A 244 -18.16 -4.26 28.95
N SER A 245 -18.35 -3.96 27.67
CA SER A 245 -18.25 -2.62 27.09
C SER A 245 -19.14 -1.58 27.80
N GLU A 246 -20.32 -1.99 28.25
CA GLU A 246 -21.28 -1.16 28.96
C GLU A 246 -20.80 -0.76 30.35
N GLY A 247 -20.13 -1.67 31.06
CA GLY A 247 -19.48 -1.39 32.34
C GLY A 247 -18.29 -0.47 32.17
N LEU A 248 -17.47 -0.71 31.15
CA LEU A 248 -16.35 0.16 30.78
C LEU A 248 -16.82 1.60 30.47
N ARG A 249 -17.90 1.76 29.69
CA ARG A 249 -18.52 3.08 29.38
C ARG A 249 -19.07 3.79 30.62
N ALA A 250 -19.38 3.08 31.69
CA ALA A 250 -19.81 3.68 32.96
C ALA A 250 -18.61 4.05 33.86
N GLY A 251 -17.61 3.16 33.96
CA GLY A 251 -16.48 3.32 34.89
C GLY A 251 -15.34 4.20 34.39
N LEU A 252 -14.92 4.04 33.13
CA LEU A 252 -13.76 4.74 32.57
C LEU A 252 -13.88 6.27 32.57
N PRO A 253 -15.03 6.87 32.20
CA PRO A 253 -15.23 8.31 32.32
C PRO A 253 -14.89 8.89 33.70
N ARG A 254 -15.27 8.15 34.76
CA ARG A 254 -15.04 8.57 36.15
C ARG A 254 -13.55 8.50 36.49
N LEU A 255 -12.89 7.37 36.20
CA LEU A 255 -11.45 7.18 36.44
C LEU A 255 -10.60 8.22 35.71
N LEU A 256 -10.91 8.49 34.43
CA LEU A 256 -10.16 9.46 33.63
C LEU A 256 -10.33 10.89 34.19
N ARG A 257 -11.56 11.28 34.58
CA ARG A 257 -11.81 12.57 35.23
C ARG A 257 -11.06 12.72 36.56
N ASP A 258 -11.01 11.65 37.37
CA ASP A 258 -10.32 11.63 38.66
C ASP A 258 -8.79 11.71 38.60
N GLY A 259 -8.18 11.67 37.41
CA GLY A 259 -6.73 11.75 37.32
C GLY A 259 -6.02 10.40 37.27
N ALA A 260 -6.73 9.29 37.04
CA ALA A 260 -6.09 7.96 36.95
C ALA A 260 -5.05 7.87 35.81
N CYS A 261 -5.12 8.76 34.82
CA CYS A 261 -4.08 8.97 33.82
C CYS A 261 -3.58 10.43 33.83
N PRO A 262 -2.25 10.67 33.86
CA PRO A 262 -1.15 9.68 33.85
C PRO A 262 -1.02 8.87 35.15
N GLY A 263 -0.58 7.61 35.05
CA GLY A 263 -0.43 6.68 36.18
C GLY A 263 0.00 5.27 35.74
N PRO A 264 0.32 4.33 36.66
CA PRO A 264 0.85 3.00 36.33
C PRO A 264 -0.03 2.18 35.39
N ARG A 265 -1.35 2.41 35.43
CA ARG A 265 -2.35 1.72 34.60
C ARG A 265 -2.87 2.57 33.43
N CYS A 266 -2.25 3.72 33.13
CA CYS A 266 -2.79 4.63 32.12
C CYS A 266 -2.88 3.99 30.72
N LEU A 267 -1.87 3.22 30.27
CA LEU A 267 -1.92 2.55 28.96
C LEU A 267 -3.13 1.60 28.83
N GLU A 268 -3.35 0.79 29.87
CA GLU A 268 -4.45 -0.17 29.94
C GLU A 268 -5.80 0.56 29.93
N LEU A 269 -5.95 1.59 30.77
CA LEU A 269 -7.17 2.42 30.83
C LEU A 269 -7.47 3.13 29.52
N MET A 270 -6.47 3.73 28.87
CA MET A 270 -6.67 4.47 27.62
C MET A 270 -6.97 3.52 26.45
N THR A 271 -6.36 2.33 26.44
CA THR A 271 -6.68 1.27 25.46
C THR A 271 -8.10 0.74 25.63
N LEU A 272 -8.54 0.49 26.87
CA LEU A 272 -9.93 0.11 27.17
C LEU A 272 -10.90 1.23 26.81
N ALA A 273 -10.56 2.48 27.12
CA ALA A 273 -11.38 3.66 26.78
C ALA A 273 -11.56 3.81 25.27
N ARG A 274 -10.51 3.56 24.49
CA ARG A 274 -10.62 3.50 23.02
C ARG A 274 -11.57 2.40 22.57
N ARG A 275 -11.36 1.16 23.02
CA ARG A 275 -12.20 0.00 22.64
C ARG A 275 -13.67 0.22 23.00
N ALA A 276 -13.93 0.84 24.15
CA ALA A 276 -15.28 1.16 24.62
C ALA A 276 -15.85 2.47 24.03
N GLN A 277 -15.07 3.21 23.22
CA GLN A 277 -15.41 4.49 22.59
C GLN A 277 -15.78 5.59 23.61
N VAL A 278 -14.97 5.72 24.66
CA VAL A 278 -15.15 6.72 25.73
C VAL A 278 -14.53 8.05 25.32
N ALA A 279 -15.35 9.11 25.27
CA ALA A 279 -14.96 10.43 24.78
C ALA A 279 -13.92 11.13 25.68
N GLU A 280 -13.98 10.90 27.00
CA GLU A 280 -13.02 11.47 27.98
C GLU A 280 -11.57 11.08 27.68
N ARG A 281 -11.34 10.01 26.90
CA ARG A 281 -10.01 9.66 26.38
C ARG A 281 -9.39 10.83 25.61
N LEU A 282 -10.14 11.43 24.68
CA LEU A 282 -9.66 12.56 23.88
C LEU A 282 -9.39 13.77 24.76
N THR A 283 -10.27 14.03 25.74
CA THR A 283 -10.07 15.10 26.71
C THR A 283 -8.77 14.92 27.51
N VAL A 284 -8.41 13.70 27.89
CA VAL A 284 -7.12 13.43 28.56
C VAL A 284 -5.93 13.69 27.63
N LEU A 285 -5.99 13.20 26.38
CA LEU A 285 -4.92 13.41 25.38
C LEU A 285 -4.69 14.90 25.09
N GLU A 286 -5.74 15.72 25.14
CA GLU A 286 -5.66 17.17 24.88
C GLU A 286 -5.31 17.97 26.14
N SER A 287 -6.14 17.89 27.18
CA SER A 287 -6.03 18.75 28.37
C SER A 287 -4.88 18.38 29.30
N ARG A 288 -4.40 17.13 29.22
CA ARG A 288 -3.29 16.63 30.05
C ARG A 288 -2.09 16.21 29.22
N ALA A 289 -1.96 16.75 28.00
CA ALA A 289 -0.87 16.44 27.08
C ALA A 289 0.53 16.56 27.71
N SER A 290 0.84 17.69 28.38
CA SER A 290 2.18 17.90 28.94
C SER A 290 2.52 16.97 30.10
N PRO A 291 1.66 16.80 31.13
CA PRO A 291 1.89 15.77 32.16
C PRO A 291 1.97 14.35 31.59
N LEU A 292 1.16 14.04 30.57
CA LEU A 292 1.14 12.73 29.94
C LEU A 292 2.43 12.45 29.15
N ALA A 293 2.90 13.42 28.35
CA ALA A 293 4.16 13.33 27.64
C ALA A 293 5.34 13.14 28.62
N TRP A 294 5.35 13.89 29.73
CA TRP A 294 6.37 13.74 30.77
C TRP A 294 6.34 12.36 31.41
N TRP A 295 5.16 11.84 31.75
CA TRP A 295 5.02 10.49 32.30
C TRP A 295 5.48 9.42 31.30
N LEU A 296 5.03 9.50 30.04
CA LEU A 296 5.40 8.58 28.95
C LEU A 296 6.90 8.58 28.70
N TRP A 297 7.55 9.74 28.74
CA TRP A 297 8.99 9.87 28.52
C TRP A 297 9.82 8.96 29.43
N ASN A 298 9.34 8.76 30.66
CA ASN A 298 9.97 7.93 31.68
C ASN A 298 9.53 6.45 31.67
N GLN A 299 8.69 6.04 30.72
CA GLN A 299 8.27 4.65 30.57
C GLN A 299 9.24 3.83 29.69
N PRO A 300 9.21 2.48 29.77
CA PRO A 300 9.91 1.62 28.83
C PRO A 300 9.49 1.89 27.38
N ALA A 301 10.41 1.69 26.42
CA ALA A 301 10.16 1.97 25.00
C ALA A 301 8.95 1.19 24.43
N ALA A 302 8.71 -0.04 24.90
CA ALA A 302 7.54 -0.83 24.53
C ALA A 302 6.23 -0.12 24.94
N VAL A 303 6.15 0.38 26.18
CA VAL A 303 4.98 1.10 26.71
C VAL A 303 4.75 2.41 25.94
N GLN A 304 5.82 3.13 25.59
CA GLN A 304 5.71 4.34 24.78
C GLN A 304 5.12 4.05 23.41
N ARG A 305 5.66 3.05 22.70
CA ARG A 305 5.16 2.64 21.38
C ARG A 305 3.71 2.18 21.45
N ASP A 306 3.37 1.34 22.41
CA ASP A 306 2.00 0.85 22.61
C ASP A 306 1.04 1.98 22.93
N PHE A 307 1.47 2.97 23.73
CA PHE A 307 0.62 4.11 24.03
C PHE A 307 0.38 4.98 22.78
N LEU A 308 1.45 5.35 22.08
CA LEU A 308 1.34 6.21 20.89
C LEU A 308 0.49 5.53 19.79
N SER A 309 0.68 4.24 19.55
CA SER A 309 -0.04 3.50 18.52
C SER A 309 -1.46 3.07 18.94
N GLN A 310 -1.64 2.52 20.15
CA GLN A 310 -2.91 1.93 20.56
C GLN A 310 -3.81 2.90 21.33
N ALA A 311 -3.25 3.77 22.17
CA ALA A 311 -4.03 4.69 23.00
C ALA A 311 -4.23 6.05 22.33
N ALA A 312 -3.23 6.58 21.64
CA ALA A 312 -3.31 7.83 20.89
C ALA A 312 -3.64 7.66 19.40
N GLU A 313 -3.67 6.41 18.89
CA GLU A 313 -4.05 6.08 17.50
C GLU A 313 -3.18 6.75 16.44
N LEU A 314 -1.89 6.95 16.74
CA LEU A 314 -0.93 7.45 15.77
C LEU A 314 -0.52 6.34 14.79
N SER A 315 -0.23 6.73 13.54
CA SER A 315 0.32 5.80 12.55
C SER A 315 1.69 5.28 13.00
N SER A 316 2.15 4.16 12.41
CA SER A 316 3.47 3.60 12.67
C SER A 316 4.58 4.60 12.38
N GLU A 317 4.57 5.23 11.20
CA GLU A 317 5.55 6.24 10.79
C GLU A 317 5.63 7.41 11.78
N ARG A 318 4.47 7.87 12.25
CA ARG A 318 4.37 9.00 13.17
C ARG A 318 4.82 8.62 14.58
N THR A 319 4.50 7.40 15.02
CA THR A 319 5.02 6.83 16.26
C THR A 319 6.55 6.73 16.21
N ASP A 320 7.10 6.19 15.13
CA ASP A 320 8.54 6.06 14.96
C ASP A 320 9.25 7.41 14.87
N ALA A 321 8.63 8.41 14.23
CA ALA A 321 9.16 9.78 14.20
C ALA A 321 9.27 10.40 15.60
N LEU A 322 8.25 10.23 16.46
CA LEU A 322 8.29 10.71 17.84
C LEU A 322 9.36 9.96 18.67
N LEU A 323 9.52 8.65 18.46
CA LEU A 323 10.57 7.87 19.12
C LEU A 323 11.97 8.28 18.66
N GLN A 324 12.18 8.62 17.38
CA GLN A 324 13.44 9.18 16.89
C GLN A 324 13.77 10.52 17.56
N LEU A 325 12.78 11.40 17.73
CA LEU A 325 12.97 12.66 18.47
C LEU A 325 13.42 12.40 19.92
N ARG A 326 12.89 11.35 20.57
CA ARG A 326 13.34 10.94 21.92
C ARG A 326 14.80 10.50 21.94
N GLU A 327 15.30 9.90 20.87
CA GLU A 327 16.71 9.51 20.71
C GLU A 327 17.61 10.69 20.28
N GLY A 328 17.07 11.90 20.15
CA GLY A 328 17.81 13.08 19.67
C GLY A 328 18.05 13.07 18.16
N ARG A 329 17.31 12.26 17.40
CA ARG A 329 17.41 12.14 15.95
C ARG A 329 16.29 12.92 15.26
N SER A 330 16.59 13.51 14.12
CA SER A 330 15.60 14.23 13.30
C SER A 330 14.86 13.25 12.37
N PRO A 331 13.54 13.09 12.50
CA PRO A 331 12.74 12.32 11.55
C PRO A 331 12.48 13.12 10.26
N GLY A 332 11.78 12.51 9.30
CA GLY A 332 11.29 13.21 8.12
C GLY A 332 10.34 14.35 8.52
N LEU A 333 10.50 15.51 7.90
CA LEU A 333 9.72 16.71 8.21
C LEU A 333 8.24 16.49 7.86
N HIS A 334 7.95 15.83 6.74
CA HIS A 334 6.58 15.63 6.30
C HIS A 334 5.72 14.86 7.32
N VAL A 335 6.28 13.83 7.96
CA VAL A 335 5.60 12.96 8.92
C VAL A 335 4.97 13.74 10.09
N LEU A 336 5.58 14.88 10.45
CA LEU A 336 5.16 15.74 11.56
C LEU A 336 4.35 16.99 11.13
N THR A 337 4.04 17.10 9.84
CA THR A 337 3.29 18.26 9.30
C THR A 337 1.85 17.92 8.93
N THR A 338 1.61 16.72 8.39
CA THR A 338 0.29 16.33 7.91
C THR A 338 -0.09 14.97 8.51
N PRO A 339 -1.18 14.87 9.31
CA PRO A 339 -1.99 15.98 9.86
C PRO A 339 -1.20 16.89 10.83
N PRO A 340 -1.73 18.07 11.22
CA PRO A 340 -1.11 18.92 12.24
C PRO A 340 -0.83 18.18 13.54
N LEU A 341 0.22 18.59 14.26
CA LEU A 341 0.56 17.99 15.56
C LEU A 341 -0.58 18.16 16.57
N THR A 342 -0.93 17.08 17.24
CA THR A 342 -1.81 17.11 18.41
C THR A 342 -1.12 17.78 19.60
N ARG A 343 -1.88 18.07 20.66
CA ARG A 343 -1.32 18.62 21.91
C ARG A 343 -0.30 17.67 22.55
N LEU A 344 -0.56 16.36 22.54
CA LEU A 344 0.37 15.36 23.06
C LEU A 344 1.69 15.36 22.28
N GLU A 345 1.62 15.42 20.95
CA GLU A 345 2.81 15.44 20.11
C GLU A 345 3.60 16.74 20.23
N THR A 346 2.91 17.87 20.38
CA THR A 346 3.56 19.15 20.67
C THR A 346 4.31 19.09 22.00
N ALA A 347 3.67 18.57 23.05
CA ALA A 347 4.32 18.39 24.35
C ALA A 347 5.50 17.39 24.29
N TRP A 348 5.40 16.36 23.45
CA TRP A 348 6.48 15.42 23.20
C TRP A 348 7.68 16.11 22.53
N LEU A 349 7.42 16.95 21.52
CA LEU A 349 8.44 17.72 20.82
C LEU A 349 9.13 18.72 21.77
N ASP A 350 8.36 19.44 22.58
CA ASP A 350 8.90 20.36 23.60
C ASP A 350 9.82 19.61 24.58
N ARG A 351 9.42 18.40 24.99
CA ARG A 351 10.24 17.56 25.85
C ARG A 351 11.52 17.10 25.17
N ALA A 352 11.44 16.68 23.91
CA ALA A 352 12.61 16.28 23.12
C ALA A 352 13.61 17.44 22.96
N LEU A 353 13.14 18.66 22.74
CA LEU A 353 13.99 19.86 22.67
C LEU A 353 14.69 20.19 23.98
N LEU A 354 14.05 19.94 25.12
CA LEU A 354 14.67 20.17 26.43
C LEU A 354 15.83 19.21 26.68
N GLU A 355 15.71 17.97 26.22
CA GLU A 355 16.72 16.91 26.41
C GLU A 355 17.82 16.96 25.33
N HIS A 356 17.43 17.23 24.08
CA HIS A 356 18.31 17.22 22.92
C HIS A 356 18.31 18.57 22.22
N ARG A 357 19.14 19.50 22.72
CA ARG A 357 19.23 20.87 22.19
C ARG A 357 19.58 20.93 20.69
N ALA A 358 20.25 19.91 20.15
CA ALA A 358 20.56 19.81 18.72
C ALA A 358 19.32 19.76 17.82
N LEU A 359 18.16 19.35 18.36
CA LEU A 359 16.89 19.32 17.63
C LEU A 359 16.31 20.72 17.34
N SER A 360 16.88 21.80 17.90
CA SER A 360 16.36 23.16 17.68
C SER A 360 16.31 23.53 16.20
N LEU A 361 17.34 23.15 15.44
CA LEU A 361 17.43 23.42 14.00
C LEU A 361 16.36 22.66 13.21
N PHE A 362 16.04 21.44 13.65
CA PHE A 362 14.94 20.66 13.07
C PHE A 362 13.58 21.32 13.36
N VAL A 363 13.38 21.83 14.58
CA VAL A 363 12.13 22.49 14.96
C VAL A 363 11.94 23.83 14.25
N ASP A 364 13.01 24.57 13.96
CA ASP A 364 12.93 25.77 13.12
C ASP A 364 12.37 25.43 11.72
N LEU A 365 12.85 24.35 11.10
CA LEU A 365 12.36 23.88 9.79
C LEU A 365 10.91 23.40 9.86
N LEU A 366 10.55 22.66 10.92
CA LEU A 366 9.17 22.26 11.14
C LEU A 366 8.25 23.48 11.32
N GLY A 367 8.71 24.52 12.00
CA GLY A 367 8.02 25.79 12.16
C GLY A 367 7.78 26.51 10.83
N GLU A 368 8.74 26.47 9.90
CA GLU A 368 8.59 27.01 8.54
C GLU A 368 7.48 26.29 7.78
N LEU A 369 7.46 24.95 7.81
CA LEU A 369 6.41 24.15 7.16
C LEU A 369 5.03 24.41 7.75
N GLN A 370 4.96 24.65 9.06
CA GLN A 370 3.75 25.03 9.77
C GLN A 370 3.40 26.52 9.60
N ARG A 371 4.11 27.26 8.74
CA ARG A 371 3.91 28.69 8.44
C ARG A 371 4.01 29.60 9.68
N ARG A 372 4.79 29.22 10.68
CA ARG A 372 5.00 30.01 11.90
C ARG A 372 6.09 31.05 11.72
N ALA A 373 7.28 30.61 11.31
CA ALA A 373 8.43 31.47 11.09
C ALA A 373 9.38 30.81 10.07
N PRO A 374 10.06 31.58 9.19
CA PRO A 374 11.06 31.02 8.30
C PRO A 374 12.26 30.50 9.09
N ALA A 375 12.77 29.32 8.74
CA ALA A 375 13.97 28.78 9.33
C ALA A 375 15.21 29.52 8.83
N SER A 376 16.28 29.50 9.62
CA SER A 376 17.56 30.05 9.16
C SER A 376 18.19 29.14 8.09
N ASP A 377 19.00 29.72 7.18
CA ASP A 377 19.79 28.92 6.24
C ASP A 377 20.80 28.01 6.96
N ALA A 378 21.23 28.38 8.16
CA ALA A 378 22.06 27.53 9.01
C ALA A 378 21.32 26.27 9.48
N ALA A 379 20.05 26.40 9.88
CA ALA A 379 19.21 25.26 10.23
C ALA A 379 19.00 24.33 9.03
N PHE A 380 18.70 24.89 7.85
CA PHE A 380 18.56 24.12 6.63
C PHE A 380 19.84 23.38 6.23
N ARG A 381 21.01 24.04 6.33
CA ARG A 381 22.31 23.41 6.06
C ARG A 381 22.62 22.27 7.04
N ALA A 382 22.32 22.45 8.33
CA ALA A 382 22.55 21.41 9.32
C ALA A 382 21.66 20.19 9.06
N TRP A 383 20.39 20.42 8.73
CA TRP A 383 19.45 19.35 8.38
C TRP A 383 19.88 18.59 7.12
N THR A 384 20.17 19.29 6.01
CA THR A 384 20.62 18.66 4.76
C THR A 384 21.91 17.82 4.93
N ALA A 385 22.79 18.20 5.85
CA ALA A 385 24.01 17.45 6.13
C ALA A 385 23.73 16.04 6.71
N THR A 386 22.68 15.88 7.52
CA THR A 386 22.40 14.65 8.26
C THR A 386 21.16 13.89 7.81
N VAL A 387 20.26 14.53 7.05
CA VAL A 387 18.97 13.95 6.66
C VAL A 387 19.16 12.69 5.80
N PRO A 388 18.45 11.57 6.05
CA PRO A 388 18.44 10.41 5.15
C PRO A 388 18.08 10.80 3.72
N CYS A 389 18.69 10.17 2.71
CA CYS A 389 18.50 10.61 1.31
C CYS A 389 17.06 10.56 0.82
N HIS A 390 16.27 9.59 1.30
CA HIS A 390 14.84 9.45 0.99
C HIS A 390 13.94 10.51 1.65
N GLN A 391 14.51 11.40 2.48
CA GLN A 391 13.79 12.52 3.12
C GLN A 391 14.30 13.88 2.62
N LEU A 392 15.26 13.90 1.69
CA LEU A 392 15.77 15.16 1.13
C LEU A 392 14.72 15.87 0.26
N ASP A 393 13.77 15.12 -0.28
CA ASP A 393 12.57 15.59 -0.99
C ASP A 393 11.61 16.40 -0.11
N ASP A 394 11.69 16.31 1.22
CA ASP A 394 10.99 17.26 2.12
C ASP A 394 11.36 18.73 1.83
N ALA A 395 12.52 18.97 1.20
CA ALA A 395 12.93 20.28 0.73
C ALA A 395 11.92 20.93 -0.24
N TYR A 396 11.10 20.15 -0.96
CA TYR A 396 10.08 20.70 -1.86
C TYR A 396 9.01 21.52 -1.15
N ALA A 397 8.75 21.24 0.13
CA ALA A 397 7.76 21.94 0.93
C ALA A 397 8.33 23.20 1.61
N LEU A 398 9.65 23.41 1.54
CA LEU A 398 10.36 24.54 2.13
C LEU A 398 10.62 25.64 1.10
N SER A 399 10.86 26.87 1.58
CA SER A 399 11.29 27.96 0.71
C SER A 399 12.77 27.77 0.36
N LEU A 400 13.10 27.59 -0.92
CA LEU A 400 14.47 27.33 -1.35
C LEU A 400 15.14 28.58 -1.92
N SER A 401 15.98 29.21 -1.09
CA SER A 401 16.92 30.24 -1.52
C SER A 401 18.12 29.64 -2.26
N THR A 402 18.91 30.46 -2.96
CA THR A 402 20.17 30.03 -3.60
C THR A 402 21.12 29.36 -2.61
N GLU A 403 21.19 29.86 -1.37
CA GLU A 403 22.01 29.24 -0.31
C GLU A 403 21.53 27.84 0.07
N ARG A 404 20.20 27.64 0.16
CA ARG A 404 19.61 26.33 0.45
C ARG A 404 19.78 25.35 -0.71
N LEU A 405 19.67 25.82 -1.95
CA LEU A 405 19.97 24.99 -3.13
C LEU A 405 21.45 24.57 -3.18
N ARG A 406 22.37 25.46 -2.77
CA ARG A 406 23.78 25.11 -2.60
C ARG A 406 23.98 24.07 -1.49
N ALA A 407 23.21 24.14 -0.41
CA ALA A 407 23.22 23.13 0.65
C ALA A 407 22.76 21.76 0.12
N ILE A 408 21.71 21.73 -0.70
CA ILE A 408 21.25 20.51 -1.38
C ILE A 408 22.35 19.97 -2.30
N ALA A 409 22.97 20.81 -3.12
CA ALA A 409 24.06 20.41 -4.01
C ALA A 409 25.24 19.75 -3.26
N ARG A 410 25.54 20.20 -2.03
CA ARG A 410 26.58 19.59 -1.16
C ARG A 410 26.26 18.16 -0.73
N THR A 411 25.01 17.73 -0.81
CA THR A 411 24.62 16.36 -0.44
C THR A 411 24.95 15.33 -1.53
N GLN A 412 25.38 15.79 -2.71
CA GLN A 412 25.75 14.98 -3.88
C GLN A 412 26.57 13.72 -3.59
N PRO A 413 27.61 13.72 -2.72
CA PRO A 413 28.42 12.53 -2.49
C PRO A 413 27.67 11.40 -1.78
N ARG A 414 26.60 11.73 -1.05
CA ARG A 414 25.80 10.79 -0.26
C ARG A 414 24.45 10.49 -0.92
N CYS A 415 23.83 11.49 -1.54
CA CYS A 415 22.46 11.43 -2.06
C CYS A 415 22.42 11.77 -3.55
N THR A 416 23.17 11.04 -4.38
CA THR A 416 23.47 11.36 -5.78
C THR A 416 22.22 11.61 -6.64
N GLU A 417 21.24 10.70 -6.60
CA GLU A 417 20.03 10.78 -7.42
C GLU A 417 19.04 11.83 -6.90
N THR A 418 18.74 11.79 -5.60
CA THR A 418 17.78 12.73 -4.98
C THR A 418 18.26 14.18 -5.06
N THR A 419 19.57 14.43 -4.95
CA THR A 419 20.14 15.78 -5.12
C THR A 419 19.78 16.35 -6.49
N VAL A 420 20.04 15.59 -7.55
CA VAL A 420 19.75 15.98 -8.94
C VAL A 420 18.25 16.21 -9.11
N GLN A 421 17.43 15.29 -8.60
CA GLN A 421 15.98 15.38 -8.70
C GLN A 421 15.44 16.66 -8.06
N VAL A 422 15.90 16.99 -6.85
CA VAL A 422 15.47 18.20 -6.14
C VAL A 422 15.90 19.44 -6.91
N LEU A 423 17.16 19.54 -7.31
CA LEU A 423 17.68 20.70 -8.03
C LEU A 423 16.96 20.93 -9.37
N SER A 424 16.67 19.87 -10.13
CA SER A 424 16.06 19.92 -11.46
C SER A 424 14.79 20.80 -11.53
N ARG A 425 14.02 20.90 -10.44
CA ARG A 425 12.77 21.68 -10.38
C ARG A 425 12.96 23.19 -10.23
N TYR A 426 14.14 23.63 -9.81
CA TYR A 426 14.40 25.02 -9.44
C TYR A 426 15.40 25.71 -10.36
N LEU A 427 16.27 24.98 -11.06
CA LEU A 427 17.36 25.57 -11.86
C LEU A 427 16.87 26.59 -12.90
N ALA A 428 15.84 26.26 -13.68
CA ALA A 428 15.28 27.15 -14.69
C ALA A 428 14.76 28.50 -14.12
N LYS A 429 14.45 28.57 -12.82
CA LYS A 429 13.97 29.79 -12.16
C LYS A 429 15.08 30.65 -11.59
N LEU A 430 16.30 30.11 -11.47
CA LEU A 430 17.44 30.84 -10.93
C LEU A 430 18.08 31.75 -11.99
N PRO A 431 18.64 32.90 -11.58
CA PRO A 431 19.56 33.68 -12.41
C PRO A 431 20.79 32.84 -12.84
N PRO A 432 21.38 33.11 -14.02
CA PRO A 432 22.54 32.34 -14.51
C PRO A 432 23.72 32.24 -13.53
N ALA A 433 24.06 33.32 -12.82
CA ALA A 433 25.14 33.32 -11.84
C ALA A 433 24.88 32.35 -10.67
N ASP A 434 23.63 32.29 -10.21
CA ASP A 434 23.20 31.40 -9.13
C ASP A 434 23.17 29.94 -9.58
N VAL A 435 22.78 29.66 -10.83
CA VAL A 435 22.86 28.32 -11.43
C VAL A 435 24.29 27.81 -11.39
N ILE A 436 25.25 28.62 -11.87
CA ILE A 436 26.67 28.26 -11.89
C ILE A 436 27.16 27.94 -10.48
N ASP A 437 26.81 28.80 -9.51
CA ASP A 437 27.28 28.65 -8.15
C ASP A 437 26.66 27.46 -7.40
N VAL A 438 25.37 27.15 -7.64
CA VAL A 438 24.71 25.95 -7.11
C VAL A 438 25.31 24.69 -7.74
N LEU A 439 25.55 24.70 -9.05
CA LEU A 439 25.92 23.51 -9.80
C LEU A 439 27.42 23.17 -9.75
N LYS A 440 28.27 24.09 -9.27
CA LYS A 440 29.74 23.92 -9.25
C LYS A 440 30.24 22.63 -8.60
N GLN A 441 29.47 22.08 -7.67
CA GLN A 441 29.83 20.89 -6.90
C GLN A 441 29.42 19.56 -7.55
N LEU A 442 28.56 19.59 -8.57
CA LEU A 442 28.11 18.38 -9.25
C LEU A 442 29.18 17.84 -10.20
N THR A 443 29.15 16.52 -10.36
CA THR A 443 30.00 15.80 -11.31
C THR A 443 29.49 15.97 -12.75
N PRO A 444 30.33 15.78 -13.79
CA PRO A 444 29.90 15.87 -15.18
C PRO A 444 28.73 14.93 -15.51
N ALA A 445 28.75 13.69 -14.98
CA ALA A 445 27.67 12.73 -15.17
C ALA A 445 26.32 13.25 -14.66
N GLN A 446 26.30 13.97 -13.54
CA GLN A 446 25.08 14.54 -12.97
C GLN A 446 24.66 15.82 -13.67
N LEU A 447 25.60 16.65 -14.13
CA LEU A 447 25.26 17.80 -14.95
C LEU A 447 24.54 17.35 -16.22
N ARG A 448 24.98 16.25 -16.85
CA ARG A 448 24.29 15.69 -18.02
C ARG A 448 22.85 15.28 -17.73
N THR A 449 22.52 14.85 -16.53
CA THR A 449 21.11 14.57 -16.16
C THR A 449 20.25 15.83 -16.04
N LEU A 450 20.88 17.01 -15.93
CA LEU A 450 20.21 18.30 -15.75
C LEU A 450 20.17 19.15 -17.03
N HIS A 451 20.67 18.65 -18.17
CA HIS A 451 20.81 19.46 -19.40
C HIS A 451 19.49 20.14 -19.82
N LEU A 452 18.36 19.42 -19.77
CA LEU A 452 17.04 19.97 -20.09
C LEU A 452 16.51 20.95 -19.03
N ASN A 453 17.08 20.97 -17.83
CA ASN A 453 16.65 21.83 -16.71
C ASN A 453 17.41 23.16 -16.65
N LEU A 454 18.45 23.33 -17.49
CA LEU A 454 19.20 24.58 -17.61
C LEU A 454 18.47 25.64 -18.44
N ASP A 455 17.41 25.26 -19.17
CA ASP A 455 16.61 26.13 -20.02
C ASP A 455 17.45 26.89 -21.06
N LEU A 456 18.39 26.19 -21.71
CA LEU A 456 19.24 26.75 -22.76
C LEU A 456 18.47 27.05 -24.06
N ALA A 457 17.17 26.74 -24.11
CA ALA A 457 16.29 27.15 -25.19
C ALA A 457 16.03 28.66 -25.16
N ASP A 458 16.10 29.31 -23.99
CA ASP A 458 16.04 30.77 -23.87
C ASP A 458 17.34 31.42 -24.38
N PRO A 459 17.29 32.32 -25.39
CA PRO A 459 18.49 32.91 -25.99
C PRO A 459 19.38 33.68 -25.02
N ALA A 460 18.79 34.48 -24.12
CA ALA A 460 19.55 35.33 -23.20
C ALA A 460 20.27 34.47 -22.15
N ARG A 461 19.59 33.43 -21.67
CA ARG A 461 20.12 32.46 -20.73
C ARG A 461 21.21 31.58 -21.36
N ALA A 462 20.99 31.12 -22.60
CA ALA A 462 21.99 30.39 -23.37
C ALA A 462 23.29 31.18 -23.48
N GLU A 463 23.20 32.47 -23.83
CA GLU A 463 24.36 33.34 -23.97
C GLU A 463 25.09 33.57 -22.64
N ALA A 464 24.34 33.73 -21.55
CA ALA A 464 24.90 33.92 -20.20
C ALA A 464 25.57 32.66 -19.63
N LEU A 465 25.08 31.46 -19.95
CA LEU A 465 25.60 30.19 -19.44
C LEU A 465 26.62 29.52 -20.37
N PHE A 466 26.76 29.99 -21.61
CA PHE A 466 27.54 29.32 -22.66
C PHE A 466 28.99 29.03 -22.24
N ASP A 467 29.72 30.04 -21.74
CA ASP A 467 31.14 29.89 -21.41
C ASP A 467 31.32 28.82 -20.32
N TRP A 468 30.47 28.86 -19.30
CA TRP A 468 30.48 27.87 -18.22
C TRP A 468 30.14 26.46 -18.71
N VAL A 469 29.12 26.31 -19.59
CA VAL A 469 28.76 25.02 -20.19
C VAL A 469 29.95 24.45 -20.97
N MET A 470 30.55 25.26 -21.84
CA MET A 470 31.72 24.87 -22.64
C MET A 470 32.93 24.50 -21.80
N GLU A 471 33.15 25.23 -20.71
CA GLU A 471 34.23 24.97 -19.77
C GLU A 471 34.04 23.66 -19.00
N ARG A 472 32.80 23.40 -18.58
CA ARG A 472 32.47 22.36 -17.61
C ARG A 472 32.14 21.02 -18.23
N GLU A 473 31.25 20.98 -19.22
CA GLU A 473 30.77 19.77 -19.89
C GLU A 473 30.10 20.15 -21.23
N PRO A 474 30.81 20.07 -22.36
CA PRO A 474 30.28 20.45 -23.68
C PRO A 474 29.04 19.65 -24.12
N ASN A 475 28.82 18.46 -23.55
CA ASN A 475 27.62 17.67 -23.87
C ASN A 475 26.32 18.29 -23.32
N LEU A 476 26.38 19.36 -22.52
CA LEU A 476 25.19 20.09 -22.07
C LEU A 476 24.63 21.04 -23.14
N LEU A 477 25.30 21.19 -24.29
CA LEU A 477 24.84 22.05 -25.40
C LEU A 477 23.55 21.54 -26.07
N ASP A 478 23.09 20.34 -25.73
CA ASP A 478 21.87 19.80 -26.32
C ASP A 478 20.64 20.65 -25.96
N GLY A 479 19.86 21.02 -26.98
CA GLY A 479 18.74 21.95 -26.85
C GLY A 479 19.12 23.43 -26.69
N LEU A 480 20.41 23.80 -26.86
CA LEU A 480 20.85 25.19 -26.79
C LEU A 480 20.35 26.00 -27.99
N THR A 481 19.79 27.18 -27.74
CA THR A 481 19.49 28.17 -28.76
C THR A 481 20.71 29.05 -29.02
N ALA A 482 21.31 28.94 -30.20
CA ALA A 482 22.49 29.71 -30.58
C ALA A 482 22.09 31.10 -31.12
N THR A 483 22.48 32.14 -30.38
CA THR A 483 22.46 33.55 -30.79
C THR A 483 23.68 33.88 -31.67
N PRO A 484 23.71 35.04 -32.36
CA PRO A 484 24.91 35.49 -33.07
C PRO A 484 26.15 35.53 -32.17
N GLY A 485 26.00 35.96 -30.91
CA GLY A 485 27.06 35.98 -29.92
C GLY A 485 27.56 34.58 -29.58
N VAL A 486 26.65 33.63 -29.36
CA VAL A 486 27.01 32.22 -29.10
C VAL A 486 27.70 31.57 -30.30
N VAL A 487 27.23 31.82 -31.53
CA VAL A 487 27.90 31.31 -32.75
C VAL A 487 29.32 31.86 -32.87
N ALA A 488 29.51 33.16 -32.64
CA ALA A 488 30.84 33.77 -32.68
C ALA A 488 31.78 33.13 -31.65
N LYS A 489 31.28 32.84 -30.44
CA LYS A 489 32.04 32.12 -29.40
C LYS A 489 32.33 30.67 -29.78
N LEU A 490 31.34 29.92 -30.28
CA LEU A 490 31.51 28.53 -30.73
C LEU A 490 32.62 28.39 -31.79
N LEU A 491 32.73 29.38 -32.68
CA LEU A 491 33.73 29.42 -33.74
C LEU A 491 35.10 29.94 -33.29
N ALA A 492 35.21 30.47 -32.08
CA ALA A 492 36.48 30.89 -31.51
C ALA A 492 37.33 29.67 -31.15
N PRO A 493 38.66 29.69 -31.37
CA PRO A 493 39.53 28.53 -31.12
C PRO A 493 39.37 27.91 -29.73
N ALA A 494 39.21 28.75 -28.69
CA ALA A 494 39.04 28.33 -27.30
C ALA A 494 37.87 27.34 -27.07
N HIS A 495 36.81 27.43 -27.89
CA HIS A 495 35.62 26.59 -27.81
C HIS A 495 35.56 25.56 -28.94
N ALA A 496 35.96 25.95 -30.15
CA ALA A 496 35.94 25.09 -31.32
C ALA A 496 36.79 23.84 -31.16
N ASP A 497 37.99 23.96 -30.57
CA ASP A 497 38.90 22.83 -30.40
C ASP A 497 38.31 21.73 -29.49
N ARG A 498 37.43 22.10 -28.56
CA ARG A 498 36.72 21.16 -27.67
C ARG A 498 35.62 20.37 -28.40
N LEU A 499 35.18 20.85 -29.55
CA LEU A 499 34.12 20.25 -30.37
C LEU A 499 34.68 19.62 -31.66
N GLY A 500 35.98 19.36 -31.72
CA GLY A 500 36.64 18.75 -32.89
C GLY A 500 37.14 19.76 -33.93
N GLY A 501 37.26 21.03 -33.55
CA GLY A 501 37.79 22.11 -34.38
C GLY A 501 36.71 22.93 -35.09
N ARG A 502 37.13 24.01 -35.74
CA ARG A 502 36.24 24.99 -36.39
C ARG A 502 35.31 24.35 -37.43
N GLU A 503 35.82 23.45 -38.27
CA GLU A 503 35.03 22.79 -39.32
C GLU A 503 33.93 21.89 -38.74
N ALA A 504 34.23 21.16 -37.66
CA ALA A 504 33.24 20.34 -36.98
C ALA A 504 32.12 21.19 -36.37
N VAL A 505 32.44 22.38 -35.84
CA VAL A 505 31.45 23.34 -35.35
C VAL A 505 30.59 23.89 -36.49
N LEU A 506 31.19 24.20 -37.63
CA LEU A 506 30.43 24.66 -38.80
C LEU A 506 29.48 23.58 -39.33
N ASP A 507 29.91 22.32 -39.37
CA ASP A 507 29.03 21.19 -39.72
C ASP A 507 27.82 21.12 -38.79
N LEU A 508 28.01 21.35 -37.49
CA LEU A 508 26.94 21.35 -36.49
C LEU A 508 25.97 22.52 -36.70
N LEU A 509 26.50 23.74 -36.85
CA LEU A 509 25.69 24.95 -37.00
C LEU A 509 24.88 24.98 -38.31
N LEU A 510 25.43 24.40 -39.37
CA LEU A 510 24.77 24.26 -40.67
C LEU A 510 23.84 23.03 -40.77
N GLY A 511 23.73 22.23 -39.71
CA GLY A 511 22.84 21.08 -39.67
C GLY A 511 23.32 19.87 -40.49
N LEU A 512 24.61 19.81 -40.82
CA LEU A 512 25.25 18.68 -41.50
C LEU A 512 25.52 17.50 -40.54
N LYS A 513 25.50 17.76 -39.23
CA LYS A 513 25.61 16.74 -38.17
C LYS A 513 24.45 16.86 -37.17
N PRO A 514 23.82 15.75 -36.77
CA PRO A 514 22.59 15.77 -35.96
C PRO A 514 22.78 15.97 -34.45
N VAL A 515 24.01 15.92 -33.92
CA VAL A 515 24.27 15.96 -32.47
C VAL A 515 25.48 16.84 -32.17
N PRO A 516 25.41 17.79 -31.20
CA PRO A 516 24.24 18.14 -30.36
C PRO A 516 23.12 18.87 -31.11
N GLY A 517 21.89 18.78 -30.61
CA GLY A 517 20.68 19.41 -31.18
C GLY A 517 20.63 20.93 -30.93
N ILE A 518 21.61 21.66 -31.45
CA ILE A 518 21.71 23.13 -31.31
C ILE A 518 20.68 23.80 -32.23
N ARG A 519 19.79 24.60 -31.66
CA ARG A 519 18.83 25.42 -32.39
C ARG A 519 19.48 26.75 -32.79
N VAL A 520 19.90 26.87 -34.04
CA VAL A 520 20.49 28.12 -34.56
C VAL A 520 19.39 29.11 -34.97
N LEU A 521 19.41 30.33 -34.39
CA LEU A 521 18.50 31.40 -34.78
C LEU A 521 18.82 31.90 -36.20
N PRO A 522 17.85 32.43 -36.98
CA PRO A 522 18.10 32.89 -38.34
C PRO A 522 19.24 33.90 -38.47
N GLU A 523 19.33 34.87 -37.56
CA GLU A 523 20.42 35.86 -37.53
C GLU A 523 21.78 35.23 -37.17
N ALA A 524 21.78 34.20 -36.33
CA ALA A 524 22.99 33.47 -35.96
C ALA A 524 23.48 32.57 -37.11
N LEU A 525 22.54 32.02 -37.89
CA LEU A 525 22.83 31.23 -39.08
C LEU A 525 23.57 32.06 -40.13
N LYS A 526 23.24 33.34 -40.28
CA LYS A 526 23.98 34.26 -41.17
C LYS A 526 25.45 34.38 -40.75
N VAL A 527 25.71 34.50 -39.44
CA VAL A 527 27.08 34.57 -38.92
C VAL A 527 27.83 33.26 -39.18
N ALA A 528 27.19 32.11 -38.95
CA ALA A 528 27.76 30.80 -39.26
C ALA A 528 28.04 30.63 -40.76
N ALA A 529 27.09 31.03 -41.62
CA ALA A 529 27.23 30.98 -43.06
C ALA A 529 28.38 31.88 -43.55
N GLN A 530 28.46 33.13 -43.09
CA GLN A 530 29.57 34.02 -43.40
C GLN A 530 30.91 33.41 -42.98
N ALA A 531 30.98 32.81 -41.80
CA ALA A 531 32.19 32.17 -41.30
C ALA A 531 32.60 30.92 -42.11
N ALA A 532 31.64 30.13 -42.59
CA ALA A 532 31.89 28.98 -43.47
C ALA A 532 32.35 29.39 -44.88
N LEU A 533 31.93 30.56 -45.33
CA LEU A 533 32.24 31.09 -46.66
C LEU A 533 33.55 31.89 -46.73
N GLN A 534 34.26 32.04 -45.60
CA GLN A 534 35.55 32.72 -45.54
C GLN A 534 36.68 31.85 -46.09
N GLY A 535 37.57 32.45 -46.88
CA GLY A 535 38.73 31.74 -47.43
C GLY A 535 38.36 30.77 -48.55
N ALA A 536 38.71 29.50 -48.39
CA ALA A 536 38.41 28.42 -49.34
C ALA A 536 37.26 27.55 -48.78
N PRO A 537 35.99 27.84 -49.12
CA PRO A 537 34.85 27.17 -48.51
C PRO A 537 34.71 25.71 -48.97
N LEU A 538 34.24 24.84 -48.07
CA LEU A 538 33.95 23.45 -48.41
C LEU A 538 32.66 23.36 -49.25
N PRO A 539 32.61 22.56 -50.34
CA PRO A 539 31.40 22.40 -51.14
C PRO A 539 30.17 21.98 -50.33
N ALA A 540 30.34 21.12 -49.32
CA ALA A 540 29.25 20.69 -48.44
C ALA A 540 28.63 21.85 -47.66
N HIS A 541 29.44 22.79 -47.14
CA HIS A 541 28.96 23.98 -46.45
C HIS A 541 28.21 24.91 -47.38
N VAL A 542 28.73 25.10 -48.59
CA VAL A 542 28.09 25.91 -49.64
C VAL A 542 26.72 25.33 -50.00
N GLY A 543 26.65 24.01 -50.23
CA GLY A 543 25.40 23.32 -50.55
C GLY A 543 24.37 23.42 -49.42
N ALA A 544 24.83 23.27 -48.16
CA ALA A 544 23.97 23.43 -46.98
C ALA A 544 23.39 24.85 -46.89
N ILE A 545 24.21 25.89 -47.04
CA ILE A 545 23.76 27.29 -47.00
C ILE A 545 22.79 27.60 -48.14
N ALA A 546 23.08 27.12 -49.36
CA ALA A 546 22.27 27.36 -50.54
C ALA A 546 20.88 26.70 -50.45
N SER A 547 20.79 25.53 -49.82
CA SER A 547 19.54 24.77 -49.66
C SER A 547 18.81 25.03 -48.33
N ASP A 548 19.40 25.79 -47.39
CA ASP A 548 18.81 26.03 -46.07
C ASP A 548 17.49 26.82 -46.16
N ARG A 549 16.41 26.27 -45.59
CA ARG A 549 15.08 26.89 -45.64
C ARG A 549 14.90 28.06 -44.68
N ARG A 550 15.83 28.26 -43.74
CA ARG A 550 15.79 29.33 -42.73
C ARG A 550 16.34 30.65 -43.27
N LEU A 551 17.04 30.63 -44.40
CA LEU A 551 17.54 31.81 -45.11
C LEU A 551 16.59 32.16 -46.25
N SER A 552 16.27 33.45 -46.41
CA SER A 552 15.53 33.94 -47.56
C SER A 552 16.37 33.89 -48.85
N LEU A 553 15.72 33.89 -50.00
CA LEU A 553 16.41 33.90 -51.30
C LEU A 553 17.39 35.08 -51.44
N ALA A 554 16.99 36.28 -51.00
CA ALA A 554 17.83 37.47 -51.04
C ALA A 554 19.10 37.32 -50.18
N GLU A 555 18.97 36.70 -49.00
CA GLU A 555 20.09 36.42 -48.12
C GLU A 555 21.03 35.36 -48.73
N LYS A 556 20.49 34.28 -49.30
CA LYS A 556 21.27 33.25 -50.01
C LYS A 556 22.07 33.85 -51.16
N GLN A 557 21.42 34.66 -52.01
CA GLN A 557 22.08 35.32 -53.14
C GLN A 557 23.19 36.28 -52.69
N THR A 558 22.95 37.01 -51.60
CA THR A 558 23.95 37.93 -51.02
C THR A 558 25.14 37.16 -50.46
N LEU A 559 24.90 36.11 -49.67
CA LEU A 559 25.95 35.30 -49.04
C LEU A 559 26.79 34.53 -50.08
N LEU A 560 26.18 34.03 -51.15
CA LEU A 560 26.83 33.19 -52.15
C LEU A 560 27.40 33.97 -53.35
N ALA A 561 27.25 35.30 -53.38
CA ALA A 561 27.63 36.13 -54.53
C ALA A 561 29.10 35.96 -54.96
N HIS A 562 30.03 35.82 -54.00
CA HIS A 562 31.44 35.55 -54.29
C HIS A 562 31.70 34.10 -54.69
N VAL A 563 31.00 33.14 -54.06
CA VAL A 563 31.13 31.70 -54.36
C VAL A 563 30.69 31.39 -55.78
N LEU A 564 29.60 31.99 -56.24
CA LEU A 564 29.11 31.84 -57.60
C LEU A 564 30.10 32.33 -58.67
N ARG A 565 31.03 33.22 -58.29
CA ARG A 565 32.12 33.72 -59.15
C ARG A 565 33.48 33.07 -58.84
N SER A 566 33.52 32.08 -57.95
CA SER A 566 34.74 31.37 -57.57
C SER A 566 35.36 30.66 -58.78
N PRO A 567 36.70 30.60 -58.89
CA PRO A 567 37.36 29.79 -59.90
C PRO A 567 37.25 28.28 -59.62
N ASP A 568 36.83 27.87 -58.42
CA ASP A 568 36.64 26.45 -58.08
C ASP A 568 35.25 25.96 -58.55
N PRO A 569 35.20 25.04 -59.54
CA PRO A 569 33.93 24.54 -60.09
C PRO A 569 33.12 23.74 -59.07
N ARG A 570 33.74 23.14 -58.03
CA ARG A 570 33.02 22.30 -57.05
C ARG A 570 32.14 23.14 -56.13
N VAL A 571 32.65 24.29 -55.68
CA VAL A 571 31.87 25.21 -54.84
C VAL A 571 30.81 25.95 -55.68
N GLN A 572 31.10 26.24 -56.95
CA GLN A 572 30.10 26.76 -57.88
C GLN A 572 28.97 25.75 -58.11
N ALA A 573 29.31 24.48 -58.32
CA ALA A 573 28.35 23.39 -58.49
C ALA A 573 27.46 23.23 -57.25
N ALA A 574 28.06 23.25 -56.05
CA ALA A 574 27.32 23.18 -54.79
C ALA A 574 26.34 24.36 -54.60
N ALA A 575 26.79 25.58 -54.89
CA ALA A 575 25.94 26.78 -54.80
C ALA A 575 24.79 26.73 -55.80
N ALA A 576 25.06 26.31 -57.04
CA ALA A 576 24.03 26.17 -58.08
C ALA A 576 23.02 25.06 -57.73
N GLY A 577 23.48 23.90 -57.25
CA GLY A 577 22.60 22.80 -56.85
C GLY A 577 21.65 23.18 -55.73
N GLY A 578 22.14 23.87 -54.70
CA GLY A 578 21.29 24.35 -53.60
C GLY A 578 20.36 25.50 -54.01
N LEU A 579 20.84 26.47 -54.79
CA LEU A 579 19.97 27.56 -55.29
C LEU A 579 18.89 27.04 -56.25
N ALA A 580 19.15 25.95 -56.96
CA ALA A 580 18.16 25.32 -57.81
C ALA A 580 16.96 24.79 -57.04
N THR A 581 16.94 24.74 -55.71
CA THR A 581 15.72 24.44 -54.95
C THR A 581 14.73 25.61 -54.93
N GLU A 582 15.20 26.83 -55.17
CA GLU A 582 14.40 28.04 -55.16
C GLU A 582 13.95 28.39 -56.59
N PRO A 583 12.65 28.59 -56.86
CA PRO A 583 12.15 28.79 -58.22
C PRO A 583 12.61 30.10 -58.87
N ASP A 584 12.81 31.16 -58.07
CA ASP A 584 13.17 32.50 -58.56
C ASP A 584 14.67 32.79 -58.41
N ALA A 585 15.50 31.78 -58.14
CA ALA A 585 16.93 31.97 -57.98
C ALA A 585 17.65 32.24 -59.30
N VAL A 586 18.43 33.31 -59.35
CA VAL A 586 19.35 33.58 -60.45
C VAL A 586 20.61 32.72 -60.30
N ILE A 587 20.79 31.75 -61.19
CA ILE A 587 21.95 30.85 -61.21
C ILE A 587 22.83 31.20 -62.42
N PRO A 588 24.07 31.67 -62.21
CA PRO A 588 24.99 31.96 -63.32
C PRO A 588 25.27 30.72 -64.17
N ALA A 589 25.31 30.89 -65.50
CA ALA A 589 25.51 29.79 -66.45
C ALA A 589 26.79 28.98 -66.20
N THR A 590 27.86 29.61 -65.70
CA THR A 590 29.11 28.92 -65.33
C THR A 590 28.92 27.97 -64.17
N ALA A 591 28.18 28.39 -63.12
CA ALA A 591 27.89 27.56 -61.95
C ALA A 591 26.87 26.45 -62.27
N ALA A 592 25.87 26.76 -63.09
CA ALA A 592 24.93 25.77 -63.60
C ALA A 592 25.63 24.66 -64.41
N ARG A 593 26.54 25.03 -65.33
CA ARG A 593 27.36 24.06 -66.08
C ARG A 593 28.23 23.20 -65.18
N ALA A 594 28.83 23.79 -64.14
CA ALA A 594 29.64 23.03 -63.18
C ALA A 594 28.79 21.96 -62.45
N CYS A 595 27.59 22.32 -61.98
CA CYS A 595 26.68 21.37 -61.35
C CYS A 595 26.19 20.28 -62.32
N VAL A 596 25.79 20.64 -63.54
CA VAL A 596 25.38 19.67 -64.58
C VAL A 596 26.51 18.68 -64.90
N ALA A 597 27.76 19.14 -64.99
CA ALA A 597 28.92 18.29 -65.24
C ALA A 597 29.17 17.29 -64.09
N GLU A 598 29.02 17.72 -62.83
CA GLU A 598 29.12 16.82 -61.67
C GLU A 598 27.99 15.78 -61.64
N VAL A 599 26.77 16.18 -62.00
CA VAL A 599 25.62 15.26 -62.12
C VAL A 599 25.88 14.20 -63.20
N GLN A 600 26.37 14.60 -64.37
CA GLN A 600 26.72 13.68 -65.45
C GLN A 600 27.79 12.69 -65.00
N THR A 601 28.87 13.18 -64.39
CA THR A 601 29.96 12.37 -63.85
C THR A 601 29.44 11.36 -62.80
N SER A 602 28.56 11.80 -61.89
CA SER A 602 27.96 10.94 -60.87
C SER A 602 27.04 9.88 -61.49
N ARG A 603 26.22 10.25 -62.49
CA ARG A 603 25.34 9.32 -63.23
C ARG A 603 26.14 8.29 -64.01
N GLU A 604 27.22 8.68 -64.68
CA GLU A 604 28.13 7.78 -65.40
C GLU A 604 28.84 6.81 -64.45
N CYS A 605 29.29 7.29 -63.28
CA CYS A 605 29.84 6.43 -62.23
C CYS A 605 28.82 5.39 -61.73
N ARG A 606 27.58 5.82 -61.48
CA ARG A 606 26.51 4.91 -61.04
C ARG A 606 26.11 3.93 -62.15
N ALA A 607 26.03 4.38 -63.40
CA ALA A 607 25.71 3.54 -64.56
C ALA A 607 26.80 2.49 -64.82
N SER A 608 28.07 2.87 -64.81
CA SER A 608 29.20 1.92 -64.97
C SER A 608 29.28 0.90 -63.84
N ARG A 609 28.94 1.28 -62.60
CA ARG A 609 28.82 0.31 -61.48
C ARG A 609 27.59 -0.58 -61.58
N ALA A 610 26.48 -0.09 -62.12
CA ALA A 610 25.30 -0.89 -62.40
C ALA A 610 25.55 -1.91 -63.53
N GLU A 611 26.40 -1.58 -64.50
CA GLU A 611 26.80 -2.46 -65.62
C GLU A 611 27.69 -3.63 -65.18
N VAL A 612 28.51 -3.45 -64.13
CA VAL A 612 29.31 -4.53 -63.50
C VAL A 612 28.42 -5.57 -62.78
N LEU A 613 27.14 -5.25 -62.55
CA LEU A 613 26.16 -6.09 -61.86
C LEU A 613 25.12 -6.70 -62.82
N ALA A 614 25.55 -7.21 -63.98
CA ALA A 614 24.70 -8.15 -64.74
C ALA A 614 24.37 -9.38 -63.84
N PRO A 615 23.10 -9.83 -63.79
CA PRO A 615 22.68 -10.82 -62.80
C PRO A 615 23.29 -12.20 -63.08
N SER A 616 23.95 -12.78 -62.08
CA SER A 616 24.13 -14.23 -62.02
C SER A 616 22.77 -14.88 -61.72
N PRO A 617 22.32 -15.89 -62.49
CA PRO A 617 21.06 -16.55 -62.24
C PRO A 617 21.24 -17.56 -61.10
N ARG A 618 20.97 -17.13 -59.86
CA ARG A 618 20.44 -17.91 -58.71
C ARG A 618 20.87 -17.27 -57.39
N GLU A 619 19.94 -16.65 -56.68
CA GLU A 619 19.55 -16.98 -55.30
C GLU A 619 18.57 -15.94 -54.75
N PRO A 620 17.41 -16.35 -54.20
CA PRO A 620 16.51 -15.46 -53.50
C PRO A 620 16.90 -15.40 -52.02
N TYR A 621 16.97 -14.18 -51.47
CA TYR A 621 17.22 -13.83 -50.06
C TYR A 621 18.69 -13.70 -49.62
N GLY A 622 19.25 -12.50 -49.86
CA GLY A 622 20.31 -11.88 -49.06
C GLY A 622 20.02 -10.38 -48.91
N PRO A 623 20.40 -9.73 -47.81
CA PRO A 623 20.14 -8.31 -47.60
C PRO A 623 20.82 -7.51 -48.73
N ARG A 624 20.06 -6.62 -49.39
CA ARG A 624 20.62 -5.72 -50.39
C ARG A 624 21.67 -4.84 -49.70
N ASP A 625 22.93 -4.99 -50.10
CA ASP A 625 24.05 -4.15 -49.70
C ASP A 625 23.80 -2.69 -50.15
N GLU A 626 23.16 -1.89 -49.28
CA GLU A 626 23.06 -0.43 -49.39
C GLU A 626 24.43 0.27 -49.26
N LYS A 627 25.48 -0.45 -48.83
CA LYS A 627 26.83 0.08 -48.58
C LYS A 627 27.69 0.37 -49.82
N ARG A 628 27.26 0.04 -51.06
CA ARG A 628 28.13 0.18 -52.26
C ARG A 628 27.85 1.39 -53.16
N SER A 629 26.88 2.23 -52.77
CA SER A 629 26.61 3.53 -53.41
C SER A 629 27.57 4.65 -52.93
N GLU A 630 28.39 4.41 -51.92
CA GLU A 630 29.15 5.46 -51.21
C GLU A 630 30.42 5.97 -51.95
N ASP A 631 30.95 5.27 -52.96
CA ASP A 631 32.21 5.71 -53.62
C ASP A 631 32.02 6.59 -54.88
N CYS A 632 30.78 6.77 -55.38
CA CYS A 632 30.58 7.67 -56.51
C CYS A 632 30.59 9.12 -56.03
N PRO A 633 31.19 10.06 -56.77
CA PRO A 633 31.21 11.46 -56.37
C PRO A 633 29.78 11.99 -56.19
N LEU A 634 29.54 12.66 -55.07
CA LEU A 634 28.28 13.37 -54.82
C LEU A 634 28.15 14.53 -55.79
N ALA A 635 27.08 14.55 -56.57
CA ALA A 635 26.80 15.65 -57.48
C ALA A 635 26.36 16.89 -56.71
N CYS A 636 26.89 18.06 -57.06
CA CYS A 636 26.52 19.36 -56.51
C CYS A 636 26.52 19.35 -54.97
N ALA A 637 27.58 18.76 -54.40
CA ALA A 637 27.78 18.56 -52.96
C ALA A 637 26.69 17.77 -52.22
N GLY A 638 25.97 16.88 -52.92
CA GLY A 638 24.99 15.98 -52.32
C GLY A 638 23.59 16.57 -52.17
N VAL A 639 23.31 17.71 -52.80
CA VAL A 639 21.95 18.27 -52.88
C VAL A 639 21.06 17.36 -53.74
N GLU A 640 19.89 16.99 -53.23
CA GLU A 640 18.92 16.23 -54.01
C GLU A 640 18.31 17.08 -55.13
N LEU A 641 18.51 16.63 -56.37
CA LEU A 641 17.99 17.28 -57.57
C LEU A 641 16.91 16.40 -58.20
N ASP A 642 15.66 16.84 -58.08
CA ASP A 642 14.53 16.28 -58.85
C ASP A 642 14.59 16.75 -60.32
N ASP A 643 13.70 16.21 -61.15
CA ASP A 643 13.70 16.50 -62.59
C ASP A 643 13.44 17.99 -62.89
N ASP A 644 12.63 18.67 -62.08
CA ASP A 644 12.34 20.09 -62.24
C ASP A 644 13.56 20.96 -61.89
N ARG A 645 14.27 20.63 -60.80
CA ARG A 645 15.54 21.29 -60.44
C ARG A 645 16.61 21.05 -61.49
N MET A 646 16.69 19.83 -62.02
CA MET A 646 17.63 19.48 -63.09
C MET A 646 17.35 20.28 -64.36
N LYS A 647 16.08 20.40 -64.75
CA LYS A 647 15.65 21.19 -65.90
C LYS A 647 16.08 22.65 -65.77
N ARG A 648 15.86 23.26 -64.60
CA ARG A 648 16.31 24.64 -64.32
C ARG A 648 17.81 24.82 -64.48
N LEU A 649 18.61 23.90 -63.96
CA LEU A 649 20.07 23.94 -64.11
C LEU A 649 20.50 23.84 -65.57
N ILE A 650 19.83 23.01 -66.38
CA ILE A 650 20.12 22.88 -67.81
C ILE A 650 19.74 24.16 -68.57
N GLU A 651 18.59 24.76 -68.25
CA GLU A 651 18.13 26.03 -68.86
C GLU A 651 19.10 27.17 -68.53
N SER A 652 19.47 27.34 -67.25
CA SER A 652 20.46 28.36 -66.84
C SER A 652 21.86 28.11 -67.43
N ALA A 653 22.25 26.85 -67.68
CA ALA A 653 23.52 26.52 -68.34
C ALA A 653 23.56 26.94 -69.83
N ALA A 654 22.40 27.08 -70.48
CA ALA A 654 22.25 27.39 -71.90
C ALA A 654 22.16 28.91 -72.21
N GLU A 655 21.90 29.77 -71.22
CA GLU A 655 21.55 31.19 -71.41
C GLU A 655 22.69 32.18 -71.79
N ALA A 656 23.94 31.75 -72.11
CA ALA A 656 24.96 32.66 -72.68
C ALA A 656 26.09 31.96 -73.50
N PRO A 657 26.61 32.58 -74.59
CA PRO A 657 27.34 31.91 -75.68
C PRO A 657 28.77 31.48 -75.31
N PRO A 658 29.40 30.55 -76.06
CA PRO A 658 30.76 30.12 -75.80
C PRO A 658 31.78 31.27 -76.02
N PRO A 659 32.93 31.27 -75.33
CA PRO A 659 33.97 32.25 -75.56
C PRO A 659 34.53 32.11 -76.98
N ARG A 660 34.68 33.24 -77.68
CA ARG A 660 35.47 33.30 -78.91
C ARG A 660 36.92 32.92 -78.58
N LEU A 661 37.40 31.85 -79.19
CA LEU A 661 38.83 31.55 -79.30
C LEU A 661 39.43 32.52 -80.31
N ASP A 662 40.12 33.56 -79.85
CA ASP A 662 41.07 34.29 -80.69
C ASP A 662 42.27 33.38 -80.98
N VAL A 663 42.36 32.91 -82.23
CA VAL A 663 43.54 32.24 -82.76
C VAL A 663 44.56 33.33 -83.11
N PRO A 664 45.79 33.33 -82.54
CA PRO A 664 46.82 34.26 -82.98
C PRO A 664 47.33 33.84 -84.36
N ALA A 665 47.31 34.78 -85.30
CA ALA A 665 47.99 34.64 -86.58
C ALA A 665 49.51 34.50 -86.35
N PHE A 666 50.10 33.41 -86.84
CA PHE A 666 51.54 33.30 -87.04
C PHE A 666 51.90 33.81 -88.45
N PRO A 667 53.03 34.52 -88.62
CA PRO A 667 53.41 35.12 -89.89
C PRO A 667 54.12 34.12 -90.81
N ARG A 668 53.82 34.21 -92.11
CA ARG A 668 54.82 34.17 -93.18
C ARG A 668 54.46 35.18 -94.25
#